data_AF-A0A7M5WVA6-F1
#
_entry.id   AF-A0A7M5WVA6-F1
#
_cell.length_a   1.000
_cell.length_b   1.000
_cell.length_c   1.000
_cell.angle_alpha   90.00
_cell.angle_beta   90.00
_cell.angle_gamma   90.00
#
_symmetry.space_group_name_H-M   'P 1'
#
loop_
_entity.id
_entity.type
_entity.pdbx_description
1 polymer ?
#
loop_
_entity_poly.entity_id
_entity_poly.type
_entity_poly.pdbx_seq_one_letter_code
_entity_poly.pdbx_strand_id
1 'polypeptide(L)'
;MKSEGSNRQDITCKPNTLTESACNYVKSKYHYDYHTYKCGKGEGEPTLNICTFQEQSTTFKCNHKACGAKFNGSIYIQLFDTNRTGWHYTIKPGYNDSESLERAVLKFAKRSSKFADDFMFLVCQGTNQLQLLHFDATHFKEPKANRNDKNSPQTKNKTNINVIWLDSVSRRHFFLSLPKTINQIREINTNESTKAEVIDFELMQAVHGHTHLNTFPFFEGRVLPETMSGKQKSNTLPNMNKLFNFMRSSGYKNLYQEDMCYKGFYGLNEMLNGGKTWKKLSKKLKNLQIDDLGITMASCKIIHFYKSKQMHTFNMRSLPQICYNGINLNTYFLQHITSKLKKTTHSLFSFTMLSIPHDQIGRRIQGIDQSVAEFFSVMSRMKNTITFFFADHGNSYTPYIYSELDARYEQHHPHFFAILPENVVERLGPKSLDTLRQNRLRLTSIMDIHHTIKHIANSSHPHKGLFEEISPNRTCDDIELNTPNYCVCQGWDSPMTNTSGDWKFAEFAVGYLNNMISSASPRGHCKWLLPTSFENLNTRKHDTIIQLTMDIVTNPGLGSTNKEEKFSVQVQYDIHKGLNSFHTRFLTSNRISKYGGYAKCSDTSEKDLHLCVCDLIERTSKSSLLLTITPSLESVDLKSHKSSLSITGENSASSKKLSNTSDKLFLDSSNGFEKSINISSVLTNSNLTLKSLNVKSIAPKPYDLAKLRTAKEFKIQFNHKEMISKIMIDINKTKGNEREIHPLDLIQRSVFERKTPVSTTFEVINYSHNQTFEVTILFYGRKQAKLMNTRPCKGVAKPKSMRYLCTTGKGIPNYKVNVKTFH
;
A
#
# COMPACT_ATOMS: atom_id res chain seq x y z
N MET A 1 -23.77 -2.94 24.80
CA MET A 1 -25.00 -3.05 23.99
C MET A 1 -25.74 -4.29 24.48
N LYS A 2 -26.90 -4.14 25.12
CA LYS A 2 -27.77 -5.28 25.41
C LYS A 2 -28.26 -5.80 24.06
N SER A 3 -27.90 -7.03 23.72
CA SER A 3 -28.37 -7.74 22.54
C SER A 3 -29.80 -8.20 22.82
N GLU A 4 -30.79 -7.41 22.43
CA GLU A 4 -32.14 -7.95 22.28
C GLU A 4 -32.17 -8.85 21.04
N GLY A 5 -32.14 -10.17 21.28
CA GLY A 5 -32.99 -11.14 20.61
C GLY A 5 -32.86 -11.43 19.11
N SER A 6 -31.97 -10.79 18.34
CA SER A 6 -31.66 -11.29 16.99
C SER A 6 -30.71 -12.49 17.11
N ASN A 7 -31.23 -13.70 16.89
CA ASN A 7 -30.47 -14.94 17.03
C ASN A 7 -29.24 -14.94 16.09
N ARG A 8 -28.04 -14.64 16.63
CA ARG A 8 -26.75 -14.70 15.89
C ARG A 8 -26.44 -16.10 15.33
N GLN A 9 -27.23 -17.11 15.69
CA GLN A 9 -27.05 -18.50 15.29
C GLN A 9 -27.30 -18.73 13.79
N ASP A 10 -28.11 -17.88 13.12
CA ASP A 10 -28.54 -18.08 11.73
C ASP A 10 -27.84 -17.16 10.70
N ILE A 11 -26.58 -16.76 10.94
CA ILE A 11 -25.80 -15.93 9.98
C ILE A 11 -24.61 -16.73 9.47
N THR A 12 -24.49 -16.86 8.15
CA THR A 12 -23.39 -17.60 7.50
C THR A 12 -22.05 -16.89 7.68
N CYS A 13 -22.01 -15.58 7.42
CA CYS A 13 -20.80 -14.78 7.61
C CYS A 13 -20.61 -14.44 9.10
N LYS A 14 -19.56 -14.97 9.72
CA LYS A 14 -19.12 -14.62 11.07
C LYS A 14 -17.75 -13.94 11.01
N PRO A 15 -17.43 -12.97 11.86
CA PRO A 15 -16.13 -12.28 11.79
C PRO A 15 -14.97 -13.23 12.10
N ASN A 16 -13.86 -13.09 11.37
CA ASN A 16 -12.60 -13.78 11.68
C ASN A 16 -12.18 -13.61 13.15
N THR A 17 -11.62 -14.65 13.77
CA THR A 17 -11.02 -14.58 15.12
C THR A 17 -9.52 -14.41 15.00
N LEU A 18 -8.93 -13.47 15.75
CA LEU A 18 -7.47 -13.29 15.75
C LEU A 18 -6.78 -14.49 16.37
N THR A 19 -5.62 -14.82 15.83
CA THR A 19 -4.64 -15.65 16.54
C THR A 19 -4.11 -14.92 17.78
N GLU A 20 -3.56 -15.69 18.73
CA GLU A 20 -2.93 -15.13 19.91
C GLU A 20 -1.72 -14.25 19.56
N SER A 21 -0.92 -14.64 18.55
CA SER A 21 0.21 -13.84 18.05
C SER A 21 -0.24 -12.46 17.60
N ALA A 22 -1.28 -12.41 16.76
CA ALA A 22 -1.83 -11.16 16.25
C ALA A 22 -2.43 -10.29 17.37
N CYS A 23 -3.15 -10.91 18.33
CA CYS A 23 -3.62 -10.20 19.53
C CYS A 23 -2.46 -9.55 20.30
N ASN A 24 -1.40 -10.29 20.55
CA ASN A 24 -0.21 -9.80 21.27
C ASN A 24 0.52 -8.71 20.48
N TYR A 25 0.63 -8.87 19.15
CA TYR A 25 1.19 -7.85 18.27
C TYR A 25 0.43 -6.54 18.42
N VAL A 26 -0.89 -6.58 18.19
CA VAL A 26 -1.75 -5.40 18.18
C VAL A 26 -1.76 -4.72 19.55
N LYS A 27 -1.85 -5.49 20.65
CA LYS A 27 -1.76 -4.96 22.02
C LYS A 27 -0.43 -4.25 22.28
N SER A 28 0.67 -4.79 21.78
CA SER A 28 1.99 -4.18 21.97
C SER A 28 2.21 -2.94 21.09
N LYS A 29 1.76 -2.96 19.84
CA LYS A 29 2.06 -1.93 18.84
C LYS A 29 1.01 -0.83 18.72
N TYR A 30 -0.25 -1.11 19.03
CA TYR A 30 -1.37 -0.17 18.93
C TYR A 30 -1.97 0.18 20.29
N HIS A 31 -1.24 -0.05 21.39
CA HIS A 31 -1.68 0.44 22.70
C HIS A 31 -2.03 1.93 22.62
N TYR A 32 -3.14 2.29 23.25
CA TYR A 32 -3.62 3.66 23.27
C TYR A 32 -2.71 4.53 24.11
N ASP A 33 -2.10 5.53 23.49
CA ASP A 33 -1.23 6.52 24.11
C ASP A 33 -1.60 7.92 23.62
N TYR A 34 -2.71 8.43 24.13
CA TYR A 34 -3.20 9.75 23.75
C TYR A 34 -2.18 10.87 24.01
N HIS A 35 -1.32 10.75 25.03
CA HIS A 35 -0.41 11.83 25.41
C HIS A 35 0.70 12.04 24.37
N THR A 36 1.28 10.96 23.85
CA THR A 36 2.30 11.01 22.79
C THR A 36 1.73 11.51 21.47
N TYR A 37 0.47 11.18 21.19
CA TYR A 37 -0.18 11.46 19.92
C TYR A 37 -1.13 12.66 19.99
N LYS A 38 -1.22 13.39 21.10
CA LYS A 38 -1.89 14.69 21.12
C LYS A 38 -0.95 15.73 20.51
N CYS A 39 -1.50 16.74 19.84
CA CYS A 39 -0.74 17.96 19.59
C CYS A 39 -0.31 18.58 20.93
N GLY A 40 0.98 18.43 21.25
CA GLY A 40 1.58 18.97 22.47
C GLY A 40 1.86 20.46 22.34
N LYS A 41 1.85 21.17 23.47
CA LYS A 41 2.40 22.53 23.58
C LYS A 41 3.93 22.42 23.50
N GLY A 42 4.50 22.44 22.30
CA GLY A 42 5.96 22.51 22.15
C GLY A 42 6.49 23.82 22.76
N GLU A 43 7.72 23.80 23.30
CA GLU A 43 8.41 25.05 23.67
C GLU A 43 8.54 25.95 22.43
N GLY A 44 7.88 27.11 22.48
CA GLY A 44 7.77 28.04 21.35
C GLY A 44 6.44 27.98 20.59
N GLU A 45 5.47 27.16 21.01
CA GLU A 45 4.11 27.24 20.47
C GLU A 45 3.32 28.40 21.10
N PRO A 46 2.70 29.25 20.29
CA PRO A 46 1.83 30.32 20.76
C PRO A 46 0.49 29.73 21.19
N THR A 47 0.15 29.94 22.46
CA THR A 47 -1.05 29.41 23.11
C THR A 47 -2.34 30.17 22.77
N LEU A 48 -2.25 31.28 22.02
CA LEU A 48 -3.39 32.08 21.62
C LEU A 48 -3.59 32.06 20.11
N ASN A 49 -4.85 31.85 19.71
CA ASN A 49 -5.30 32.21 18.38
C ASN A 49 -5.03 33.70 18.14
N ILE A 50 -4.37 34.03 17.04
CA ILE A 50 -4.14 35.40 16.58
C ILE A 50 -5.47 36.11 16.39
N CYS A 51 -6.45 35.45 15.77
CA CYS A 51 -7.83 35.93 15.66
C CYS A 51 -8.82 34.80 15.92
N THR A 52 -9.99 35.15 16.43
CA THR A 52 -11.14 34.24 16.53
C THR A 52 -12.34 34.86 15.84
N PHE A 53 -13.10 34.04 15.10
CA PHE A 53 -14.34 34.47 14.49
C PHE A 53 -15.46 34.44 15.53
N GLN A 54 -16.18 35.56 15.68
CA GLN A 54 -17.31 35.70 16.59
C GLN A 54 -18.59 35.55 15.77
N GLU A 55 -19.19 34.35 15.79
CA GLU A 55 -20.31 34.03 14.89
C GLU A 55 -21.54 34.92 15.12
N GLN A 56 -21.83 35.27 16.38
CA GLN A 56 -23.02 36.04 16.76
C GLN A 56 -22.98 37.47 16.22
N SER A 57 -21.83 38.13 16.34
CA SER A 57 -21.63 39.51 15.87
C SER A 57 -21.11 39.57 14.44
N THR A 58 -20.79 38.43 13.82
CA THR A 58 -20.10 38.35 12.52
C THR A 58 -18.83 39.20 12.43
N THR A 59 -18.15 39.35 13.56
CA THR A 59 -16.88 40.08 13.69
C THR A 59 -15.72 39.13 13.99
N PHE A 60 -14.52 39.69 14.02
CA PHE A 60 -13.32 38.98 14.46
C PHE A 60 -12.78 39.67 15.70
N LYS A 61 -12.26 38.88 16.64
CA LYS A 61 -11.51 39.37 17.79
C LYS A 61 -10.06 38.93 17.65
N CYS A 62 -9.13 39.86 17.58
CA CYS A 62 -7.72 39.58 17.35
C CYS A 62 -6.82 40.05 18.49
N ASN A 63 -5.70 39.35 18.66
CA ASN A 63 -4.64 39.72 19.57
C ASN A 63 -3.30 39.62 18.83
N HIS A 64 -2.76 40.76 18.39
CA HIS A 64 -1.47 40.77 17.69
C HIS A 64 -0.31 40.26 18.58
N LYS A 65 -0.42 40.39 19.91
CA LYS A 65 0.57 39.87 20.88
C LYS A 65 0.55 38.34 21.00
N ALA A 66 -0.45 37.68 20.41
CA ALA A 66 -0.47 36.22 20.31
C ALA A 66 0.76 35.68 19.55
N CYS A 67 1.45 36.52 18.77
CA CYS A 67 2.70 36.19 18.08
C CYS A 67 3.90 35.87 19.00
N GLY A 68 3.75 36.04 20.32
CA GLY A 68 4.76 35.74 21.34
C GLY A 68 5.56 36.97 21.80
N ALA A 69 6.21 36.86 22.96
CA ALA A 69 6.91 37.97 23.61
C ALA A 69 8.12 38.54 22.82
N LYS A 70 8.68 37.76 21.88
CA LYS A 70 9.80 38.17 21.02
C LYS A 70 9.34 38.78 19.68
N PHE A 71 8.04 38.94 19.47
CA PHE A 71 7.49 39.47 18.22
C PHE A 71 7.50 41.00 18.22
N ASN A 72 8.29 41.58 17.31
CA ASN A 72 8.29 43.02 16.99
C ASN A 72 7.86 43.28 15.52
N GLY A 73 7.34 42.25 14.84
CA GLY A 73 7.04 42.26 13.41
C GLY A 73 5.59 42.61 13.08
N SER A 74 5.21 42.42 11.82
CA SER A 74 3.83 42.54 11.36
C SER A 74 3.17 41.18 11.15
N ILE A 75 1.84 41.10 11.28
CA ILE A 75 1.05 39.93 10.92
C ILE A 75 0.62 40.08 9.46
N TYR A 76 0.91 39.07 8.65
CA TYR A 76 0.48 39.01 7.26
C TYR A 76 -0.75 38.13 7.10
N ILE A 77 -1.68 38.57 6.25
CA ILE A 77 -2.80 37.74 5.81
C ILE A 77 -2.41 37.05 4.51
N GLN A 78 -2.63 35.74 4.43
CA GLN A 78 -2.50 34.99 3.19
C GLN A 78 -3.83 34.37 2.80
N LEU A 79 -4.18 34.53 1.52
CA LEU A 79 -5.40 34.03 0.91
C LEU A 79 -5.06 33.05 -0.20
N PHE A 80 -5.97 32.13 -0.50
CA PHE A 80 -5.83 31.24 -1.63
C PHE A 80 -6.17 31.96 -2.94
N ASP A 81 -5.28 31.91 -3.94
CA ASP A 81 -5.50 32.50 -5.25
C ASP A 81 -6.22 31.52 -6.18
N THR A 82 -7.55 31.59 -6.16
CA THR A 82 -8.44 30.82 -7.04
C THR A 82 -8.44 31.29 -8.49
N ASN A 83 -7.85 32.44 -8.83
CA ASN A 83 -7.96 33.01 -10.18
C ASN A 83 -6.72 32.76 -11.05
N ARG A 84 -5.53 32.57 -10.45
CA ARG A 84 -4.29 32.43 -11.25
C ARG A 84 -3.47 31.21 -10.86
N THR A 85 -2.99 31.13 -9.63
CA THR A 85 -1.89 30.23 -9.26
C THR A 85 -2.32 28.95 -8.55
N GLY A 86 -3.49 28.93 -7.90
CA GLY A 86 -3.84 27.88 -6.95
C GLY A 86 -2.81 27.81 -5.81
N TRP A 87 -2.31 28.96 -5.36
CA TRP A 87 -1.37 29.03 -4.25
C TRP A 87 -1.80 30.13 -3.29
N HIS A 88 -1.27 30.07 -2.08
CA HIS A 88 -1.46 31.12 -1.09
C HIS A 88 -0.62 32.32 -1.48
N TYR A 89 -1.22 33.51 -1.49
CA TYR A 89 -0.53 34.77 -1.73
C TYR A 89 -0.64 35.68 -0.52
N THR A 90 0.40 36.47 -0.29
CA THR A 90 0.51 37.36 0.87
C THR A 90 -0.02 38.75 0.55
N ILE A 91 -0.84 39.29 1.45
CA ILE A 91 -1.26 40.68 1.43
C ILE A 91 -0.17 41.56 2.04
N LYS A 92 0.22 42.63 1.33
CA LYS A 92 1.09 43.71 1.82
C LYS A 92 0.29 45.03 1.92
N PRO A 93 0.56 45.90 2.91
CA PRO A 93 1.49 45.76 4.03
C PRO A 93 0.97 44.83 5.16
N GLY A 94 1.84 44.44 6.09
CA GLY A 94 1.43 43.66 7.28
C GLY A 94 0.83 44.55 8.39
N TYR A 95 0.20 43.93 9.39
CA TYR A 95 -0.55 44.60 10.46
C TYR A 95 0.17 44.51 11.82
N ASN A 96 0.26 45.60 12.56
CA ASN A 96 1.04 45.71 13.80
C ASN A 96 0.21 45.95 15.07
N ASP A 97 -1.09 46.19 14.95
CA ASP A 97 -2.02 46.33 16.09
C ASP A 97 -3.27 45.44 15.89
N SER A 98 -4.00 45.18 16.98
CA SER A 98 -5.15 44.27 16.95
C SER A 98 -6.34 44.82 16.16
N GLU A 99 -6.61 46.13 16.25
CA GLU A 99 -7.80 46.73 15.64
C GLU A 99 -7.67 46.85 14.12
N SER A 100 -6.47 47.21 13.63
CA SER A 100 -6.18 47.18 12.19
C SER A 100 -6.24 45.76 11.64
N LEU A 101 -5.77 44.77 12.40
CA LEU A 101 -5.86 43.36 12.03
C LEU A 101 -7.31 42.87 11.97
N GLU A 102 -8.16 43.19 12.94
CA GLU A 102 -9.60 42.84 12.93
C GLU A 102 -10.31 43.40 11.69
N ARG A 103 -10.11 44.69 11.39
CA ARG A 103 -10.67 45.35 10.20
C ARG A 103 -10.16 44.69 8.91
N ALA A 104 -8.86 44.35 8.85
CA ALA A 104 -8.28 43.69 7.69
C ALA A 104 -8.83 42.28 7.50
N VAL A 105 -8.86 41.47 8.56
CA VAL A 105 -9.41 40.11 8.52
C VAL A 105 -10.87 40.12 8.07
N LEU A 106 -11.70 41.02 8.61
CA LEU A 106 -13.09 41.16 8.16
C LEU A 106 -13.18 41.52 6.67
N LYS A 107 -12.38 42.49 6.21
CA LYS A 107 -12.31 42.89 4.79
C LYS A 107 -11.93 41.72 3.89
N PHE A 108 -10.94 40.92 4.29
CA PHE A 108 -10.46 39.79 3.48
C PHE A 108 -11.36 38.56 3.60
N ALA A 109 -12.03 38.35 4.72
CA ALA A 109 -13.06 37.32 4.85
C ALA A 109 -14.22 37.59 3.87
N LYS A 110 -14.69 38.84 3.77
CA LYS A 110 -15.67 39.29 2.76
C LYS A 110 -15.19 39.14 1.31
N ARG A 111 -13.88 39.20 1.07
CA ARG A 111 -13.30 38.98 -0.27
C ARG A 111 -13.21 37.48 -0.59
N SER A 112 -12.72 36.69 0.36
CA SER A 112 -12.57 35.24 0.26
C SER A 112 -13.90 34.54 0.05
N SER A 113 -14.95 34.99 0.76
CA SER A 113 -16.31 34.45 0.65
C SER A 113 -16.90 34.53 -0.78
N LYS A 114 -16.44 35.49 -1.61
CA LYS A 114 -16.84 35.59 -3.02
C LYS A 114 -16.40 34.39 -3.86
N PHE A 115 -15.35 33.70 -3.43
CA PHE A 115 -14.82 32.49 -4.07
C PHE A 115 -15.21 31.21 -3.33
N ALA A 116 -16.12 31.32 -2.35
CA ALA A 116 -16.52 30.24 -1.43
C ALA A 116 -15.40 29.71 -0.54
N ASP A 117 -14.24 30.37 -0.51
CA ASP A 117 -13.16 30.06 0.43
C ASP A 117 -13.49 30.67 1.80
N ASP A 118 -13.66 29.82 2.79
CA ASP A 118 -14.09 30.18 4.15
C ASP A 118 -12.96 30.02 5.17
N PHE A 119 -11.73 30.17 4.69
CA PHE A 119 -10.53 30.14 5.52
C PHE A 119 -9.47 31.14 5.01
N MET A 120 -8.56 31.52 5.90
CA MET A 120 -7.35 32.26 5.55
C MET A 120 -6.21 31.90 6.49
N PHE A 121 -5.00 32.31 6.14
CA PHE A 121 -3.83 32.15 7.00
C PHE A 121 -3.38 33.49 7.58
N LEU A 122 -3.06 33.51 8.87
CA LEU A 122 -2.43 34.64 9.56
C LEU A 122 -1.00 34.27 9.93
N VAL A 123 -0.02 35.01 9.42
CA VAL A 123 1.42 34.70 9.54
C VAL A 123 2.10 35.77 10.39
N CYS A 124 2.72 35.39 11.49
CA CYS A 124 3.57 36.31 12.24
C CYS A 124 4.92 36.46 11.52
N GLN A 125 5.29 37.69 11.12
CA GLN A 125 6.60 37.95 10.52
C GLN A 125 7.75 37.57 11.46
N GLY A 126 8.78 36.93 10.90
CA GLY A 126 10.01 36.63 11.65
C GLY A 126 9.85 35.53 12.68
N THR A 127 8.68 34.87 12.75
CA THR A 127 8.45 33.71 13.60
C THR A 127 7.90 32.55 12.77
N ASN A 128 7.87 31.34 13.36
CA ASN A 128 7.24 30.17 12.74
C ASN A 128 5.72 30.10 13.03
N GLN A 129 5.15 31.12 13.66
CA GLN A 129 3.75 31.12 14.04
C GLN A 129 2.84 31.46 12.86
N LEU A 130 1.87 30.59 12.66
CA LEU A 130 0.88 30.69 11.61
C LEU A 130 -0.45 30.15 12.13
N GLN A 131 -1.54 30.87 11.91
CA GLN A 131 -2.90 30.41 12.23
C GLN A 131 -3.68 30.16 10.94
N LEU A 132 -4.45 29.07 10.90
CA LEU A 132 -5.49 28.78 9.92
C LEU A 132 -6.77 29.28 10.57
N LEU A 133 -7.21 30.44 10.11
CA LEU A 133 -8.44 31.04 10.58
C LEU A 133 -9.56 30.54 9.67
N HIS A 134 -10.36 29.61 10.19
CA HIS A 134 -11.65 29.25 9.61
C HIS A 134 -12.71 30.25 10.07
N PHE A 135 -13.63 30.59 9.17
CA PHE A 135 -14.79 31.43 9.43
C PHE A 135 -15.93 30.99 8.53
N ASP A 136 -17.13 31.48 8.79
CA ASP A 136 -18.25 31.14 7.93
C ASP A 136 -18.50 32.23 6.89
N ALA A 137 -18.22 31.87 5.63
CA ALA A 137 -18.39 32.74 4.48
C ALA A 137 -19.85 33.12 4.19
N THR A 138 -20.87 32.38 4.67
CA THR A 138 -22.28 32.69 4.36
C THR A 138 -22.72 34.01 4.97
N HIS A 139 -22.15 34.40 6.09
CA HIS A 139 -22.38 35.70 6.74
C HIS A 139 -21.93 36.90 5.93
N PHE A 140 -21.04 36.68 4.95
CA PHE A 140 -20.44 37.74 4.15
C PHE A 140 -20.92 37.75 2.70
N LYS A 141 -21.76 36.78 2.31
CA LYS A 141 -22.35 36.75 0.97
C LYS A 141 -23.57 37.66 0.98
N GLU A 142 -23.58 38.67 0.14
CA GLU A 142 -24.83 39.37 -0.14
C GLU A 142 -25.83 38.38 -0.74
N PRO A 143 -27.13 38.46 -0.37
CA PRO A 143 -28.17 37.65 -0.97
C PRO A 143 -28.26 38.01 -2.46
N LYS A 144 -27.46 37.34 -3.29
CA LYS A 144 -27.64 37.41 -4.73
C LYS A 144 -28.98 36.77 -5.03
N ALA A 145 -29.95 37.59 -5.39
CA ALA A 145 -31.16 37.16 -6.05
C ALA A 145 -30.75 36.51 -7.38
N ASN A 146 -30.40 35.23 -7.35
CA ASN A 146 -30.22 34.43 -8.55
C ASN A 146 -31.59 34.32 -9.23
N ARG A 147 -31.86 35.21 -10.20
CA ARG A 147 -33.04 35.12 -11.07
C ARG A 147 -33.11 33.81 -11.86
N ASN A 148 -32.02 33.03 -11.90
CA ASN A 148 -31.93 31.73 -12.56
C ASN A 148 -32.11 30.52 -11.62
N ASP A 149 -32.27 30.71 -10.30
CA ASP A 149 -32.61 29.62 -9.37
C ASP A 149 -34.12 29.30 -9.34
N LYS A 150 -34.93 29.95 -10.18
CA LYS A 150 -36.37 29.65 -10.33
C LYS A 150 -36.65 28.25 -10.91
N ASN A 151 -35.63 27.59 -11.49
CA ASN A 151 -35.73 26.22 -12.02
C ASN A 151 -34.99 25.18 -11.15
N SER A 152 -34.40 25.58 -10.02
CA SER A 152 -33.94 24.64 -9.01
C SER A 152 -35.12 24.37 -8.08
N PRO A 153 -35.67 23.14 -8.01
CA PRO A 153 -36.69 22.85 -7.01
C PRO A 153 -36.08 23.13 -5.64
N GLN A 154 -36.50 24.21 -4.99
CA GLN A 154 -36.16 24.52 -3.60
C GLN A 154 -36.78 23.42 -2.72
N THR A 155 -36.11 22.29 -2.58
CA THR A 155 -36.52 21.22 -1.67
C THR A 155 -36.05 21.58 -0.27
N LYS A 156 -36.76 22.49 0.40
CA LYS A 156 -36.48 22.95 1.77
C LYS A 156 -36.50 21.85 2.86
N ASN A 157 -36.66 20.56 2.51
CA ASN A 157 -37.02 19.50 3.47
C ASN A 157 -36.25 18.16 3.34
N LYS A 158 -35.22 17.99 2.48
CA LYS A 158 -34.48 16.71 2.44
C LYS A 158 -33.41 16.63 3.52
N THR A 159 -33.19 15.42 4.04
CA THR A 159 -32.09 15.08 4.95
C THR A 159 -30.74 15.33 4.28
N ASN A 160 -29.85 16.06 4.95
CA ASN A 160 -28.45 16.18 4.55
C ASN A 160 -27.77 14.81 4.67
N ILE A 161 -26.92 14.48 3.71
CA ILE A 161 -26.13 13.25 3.72
C ILE A 161 -24.67 13.64 3.90
N ASN A 162 -24.11 13.27 5.04
CA ASN A 162 -22.71 13.53 5.35
C ASN A 162 -21.90 12.24 5.35
N VAL A 163 -20.81 12.21 4.60
CA VAL A 163 -19.90 11.07 4.51
C VAL A 163 -18.54 11.48 5.05
N ILE A 164 -18.09 10.78 6.09
CA ILE A 164 -16.71 10.84 6.60
C ILE A 164 -16.04 9.51 6.23
N TRP A 165 -15.04 9.61 5.36
CA TRP A 165 -14.24 8.50 4.85
C TRP A 165 -12.86 8.55 5.51
N LEU A 166 -12.58 7.59 6.39
CA LEU A 166 -11.24 7.42 6.98
C LEU A 166 -10.43 6.46 6.14
N ASP A 167 -9.31 6.92 5.60
CA ASP A 167 -8.42 6.08 4.84
C ASP A 167 -7.57 5.20 5.76
N SER A 168 -7.56 3.88 5.50
CA SER A 168 -6.64 2.90 6.10
C SER A 168 -6.85 2.59 7.60
N VAL A 169 -8.10 2.42 8.03
CA VAL A 169 -8.46 2.10 9.43
C VAL A 169 -9.36 0.87 9.54
N SER A 170 -8.80 -0.26 9.97
CA SER A 170 -9.57 -1.48 10.22
C SER A 170 -10.54 -1.27 11.39
N ARG A 171 -11.57 -2.12 11.46
CA ARG A 171 -12.52 -2.15 12.56
C ARG A 171 -11.81 -2.28 13.91
N ARG A 172 -10.95 -3.27 14.06
CA ARG A 172 -10.21 -3.50 15.31
C ARG A 172 -9.30 -2.32 15.65
N HIS A 173 -8.59 -1.79 14.66
CA HIS A 173 -7.73 -0.63 14.83
C HIS A 173 -8.52 0.59 15.34
N PHE A 174 -9.73 0.83 14.82
CA PHE A 174 -10.63 1.89 15.28
C PHE A 174 -11.01 1.71 16.77
N PHE A 175 -11.50 0.53 17.15
CA PHE A 175 -11.95 0.25 18.52
C PHE A 175 -10.83 0.32 19.56
N LEU A 176 -9.60 -0.05 19.17
CA LEU A 176 -8.44 0.01 20.05
C LEU A 176 -7.86 1.42 20.17
N SER A 177 -7.89 2.19 19.08
CA SER A 177 -7.22 3.49 19.01
C SER A 177 -8.09 4.68 19.37
N LEU A 178 -9.41 4.48 19.45
CA LEU A 178 -10.38 5.56 19.71
C LEU A 178 -11.34 5.25 20.89
N PRO A 179 -10.83 4.87 22.08
CA PRO A 179 -11.66 4.49 23.21
C PRO A 179 -12.62 5.58 23.68
N LYS A 180 -12.26 6.87 23.58
CA LYS A 180 -13.18 7.96 23.94
C LYS A 180 -14.35 8.04 22.96
N THR A 181 -14.06 7.88 21.67
CA THR A 181 -15.09 7.79 20.62
C THR A 181 -16.02 6.60 20.87
N ILE A 182 -15.48 5.43 21.20
CA ILE A 182 -16.29 4.24 21.54
C ILE A 182 -17.18 4.49 22.76
N ASN A 183 -16.67 5.16 23.80
CA ASN A 183 -17.48 5.54 24.95
C ASN A 183 -18.59 6.52 24.55
N GLN A 184 -18.29 7.52 23.73
CA GLN A 184 -19.29 8.47 23.24
C GLN A 184 -20.39 7.78 22.42
N ILE A 185 -20.04 6.81 21.57
CA ILE A 185 -21.02 5.99 20.82
C ILE A 185 -21.95 5.24 21.80
N ARG A 186 -21.39 4.65 22.86
CA ARG A 186 -22.19 3.96 23.88
C ARG A 186 -23.14 4.93 24.57
N GLU A 187 -22.64 6.08 25.01
CA GLU A 187 -23.45 7.12 25.67
C GLU A 187 -24.62 7.58 24.80
N ILE A 188 -24.38 7.83 23.50
CA ILE A 188 -25.45 8.22 22.56
C ILE A 188 -26.52 7.12 22.50
N ASN A 189 -26.11 5.86 22.36
CA ASN A 189 -27.04 4.73 22.22
C ASN A 189 -27.76 4.33 23.50
N THR A 190 -27.24 4.69 24.68
CA THR A 190 -27.88 4.42 25.97
C THR A 190 -28.69 5.59 26.50
N ASN A 191 -28.62 6.76 25.86
CA ASN A 191 -29.30 7.95 26.35
C ASN A 191 -30.78 7.93 25.95
N GLU A 192 -31.64 7.48 26.86
CA GLU A 192 -33.10 7.42 26.66
C GLU A 192 -33.75 8.80 26.43
N SER A 193 -33.10 9.90 26.86
CA SER A 193 -33.60 11.26 26.63
C SER A 193 -33.47 11.74 25.18
N THR A 194 -32.69 11.02 24.36
CA THR A 194 -32.52 11.31 22.93
C THR A 194 -32.80 10.06 22.13
N LYS A 195 -33.71 10.10 21.14
CA LYS A 195 -33.91 8.95 20.23
C LYS A 195 -32.86 8.86 19.12
N ALA A 196 -31.66 9.38 19.37
CA ALA A 196 -30.56 9.28 18.43
C ALA A 196 -29.93 7.88 18.51
N GLU A 197 -29.52 7.34 17.37
CA GLU A 197 -28.93 6.01 17.28
C GLU A 197 -27.66 6.04 16.42
N VAL A 198 -26.60 5.40 16.90
CA VAL A 198 -25.41 5.08 16.14
C VAL A 198 -25.43 3.58 15.86
N ILE A 199 -25.74 3.23 14.61
CA ILE A 199 -25.76 1.84 14.15
C ILE A 199 -24.34 1.45 13.77
N ASP A 200 -23.83 0.41 14.44
CA ASP A 200 -22.52 -0.19 14.20
C ASP A 200 -22.67 -1.42 13.29
N PHE A 201 -22.18 -1.31 12.06
CA PHE A 201 -22.16 -2.42 11.10
C PHE A 201 -20.93 -3.30 11.37
N GLU A 202 -21.17 -4.49 11.91
CA GLU A 202 -20.10 -5.34 12.44
C GLU A 202 -19.28 -6.03 11.34
N LEU A 203 -19.89 -6.26 10.17
CA LEU A 203 -19.31 -6.99 9.04
C LEU A 203 -19.34 -6.16 7.76
N MET A 204 -18.39 -5.24 7.62
CA MET A 204 -18.14 -4.54 6.36
C MET A 204 -16.92 -5.14 5.66
N GLN A 205 -17.10 -5.51 4.40
CA GLN A 205 -16.05 -6.01 3.51
C GLN A 205 -15.55 -4.87 2.60
N ALA A 206 -14.24 -4.64 2.61
CA ALA A 206 -13.59 -3.80 1.62
C ALA A 206 -13.54 -4.51 0.26
N VAL A 207 -13.76 -3.78 -0.83
CA VAL A 207 -13.66 -4.32 -2.19
C VAL A 207 -12.21 -4.71 -2.52
N HIS A 208 -11.24 -3.98 -1.95
CA HIS A 208 -9.81 -4.27 -2.03
C HIS A 208 -9.08 -3.67 -0.83
N GLY A 209 -7.85 -4.10 -0.55
CA GLY A 209 -6.97 -3.49 0.45
C GLY A 209 -6.37 -2.13 0.10
N HIS A 210 -6.87 -1.41 -0.92
CA HIS A 210 -6.33 -0.12 -1.36
C HIS A 210 -7.43 0.89 -1.73
N THR A 211 -7.25 2.15 -1.34
CA THR A 211 -8.23 3.24 -1.52
C THR A 211 -8.73 3.35 -2.94
N HIS A 212 -7.80 3.34 -3.91
CA HIS A 212 -8.11 3.55 -5.32
C HIS A 212 -9.24 2.64 -5.82
N LEU A 213 -9.19 1.34 -5.52
CA LEU A 213 -10.19 0.38 -5.96
C LEU A 213 -11.51 0.50 -5.19
N ASN A 214 -11.48 0.95 -3.94
CA ASN A 214 -12.68 1.25 -3.15
C ASN A 214 -13.40 2.53 -3.59
N THR A 215 -12.73 3.46 -4.29
CA THR A 215 -13.40 4.67 -4.82
C THR A 215 -14.40 4.39 -5.94
N PHE A 216 -14.19 3.35 -6.75
CA PHE A 216 -15.10 2.98 -7.85
C PHE A 216 -16.49 2.54 -7.38
N PRO A 217 -16.65 1.57 -6.46
CA PRO A 217 -17.97 1.19 -5.97
C PRO A 217 -18.65 2.38 -5.28
N PHE A 218 -17.89 3.22 -4.55
CA PHE A 218 -18.48 4.39 -3.89
C PHE A 218 -19.00 5.46 -4.87
N PHE A 219 -18.20 5.88 -5.85
CA PHE A 219 -18.60 6.97 -6.76
C PHE A 219 -19.38 6.52 -7.98
N GLU A 220 -19.17 5.30 -8.44
CA GLU A 220 -19.73 4.79 -9.70
C GLU A 220 -20.76 3.67 -9.53
N GLY A 221 -20.80 2.99 -8.38
CA GLY A 221 -21.67 1.84 -8.18
C GLY A 221 -21.22 0.60 -8.97
N ARG A 222 -19.90 0.39 -9.12
CA ARG A 222 -19.31 -0.79 -9.78
C ARG A 222 -17.87 -1.01 -9.34
N VAL A 223 -17.38 -2.25 -9.43
CA VAL A 223 -15.93 -2.54 -9.33
C VAL A 223 -15.24 -2.44 -10.70
N LEU A 224 -13.90 -2.48 -10.72
CA LEU A 224 -13.17 -2.60 -11.99
C LEU A 224 -13.22 -4.05 -12.50
N PRO A 225 -13.31 -4.29 -13.83
CA PRO A 225 -13.32 -5.65 -14.36
C PRO A 225 -12.06 -6.45 -13.96
N GLU A 226 -12.25 -7.72 -13.63
CA GLU A 226 -11.14 -8.61 -13.26
C GLU A 226 -10.15 -8.85 -14.41
N THR A 227 -10.62 -8.74 -15.67
CA THR A 227 -9.81 -8.88 -16.87
C THR A 227 -8.78 -7.76 -17.06
N MET A 228 -8.89 -6.65 -16.30
CA MET A 228 -7.89 -5.60 -16.31
C MET A 228 -6.63 -6.03 -15.56
N SER A 229 -5.47 -5.88 -16.20
CA SER A 229 -4.17 -5.99 -15.53
C SER A 229 -4.04 -4.99 -14.37
N GLY A 230 -3.17 -5.27 -13.40
CA GLY A 230 -2.90 -4.35 -12.27
C GLY A 230 -2.52 -2.95 -12.74
N LYS A 231 -1.70 -2.85 -13.80
CA LYS A 231 -1.36 -1.57 -14.43
C LYS A 231 -2.56 -0.86 -15.05
N GLN A 232 -3.48 -1.56 -15.70
CA GLN A 232 -4.72 -0.95 -16.22
C GLN A 232 -5.59 -0.45 -15.08
N LYS A 233 -5.75 -1.25 -14.02
CA LYS A 233 -6.49 -0.86 -12.81
C LYS A 233 -5.90 0.42 -12.21
N SER A 234 -4.59 0.46 -11.92
CA SER A 234 -3.92 1.63 -11.32
C SER A 234 -3.94 2.90 -12.18
N ASN A 235 -4.08 2.80 -13.50
CA ASN A 235 -4.15 3.96 -14.41
C ASN A 235 -5.58 4.42 -14.71
N THR A 236 -6.58 3.64 -14.33
CA THR A 236 -7.99 3.99 -14.53
C THR A 236 -8.42 4.96 -13.44
N LEU A 237 -9.14 6.03 -13.74
CA LEU A 237 -9.56 7.00 -12.72
C LEU A 237 -11.05 6.83 -12.40
N PRO A 238 -11.47 6.97 -11.13
CA PRO A 238 -12.87 6.90 -10.75
C PRO A 238 -13.65 8.08 -11.33
N ASN A 239 -14.84 7.81 -11.87
CA ASN A 239 -15.72 8.85 -12.40
C ASN A 239 -16.63 9.42 -11.30
N MET A 240 -16.07 10.34 -10.50
CA MET A 240 -16.78 11.03 -9.41
C MET A 240 -18.05 11.76 -9.87
N ASN A 241 -18.13 12.17 -11.15
CA ASN A 241 -19.32 12.84 -11.70
C ASN A 241 -20.59 12.00 -11.53
N LYS A 242 -20.51 10.67 -11.56
CA LYS A 242 -21.70 9.81 -11.53
C LYS A 242 -22.51 10.05 -10.24
N LEU A 243 -21.85 9.99 -9.09
CA LEU A 243 -22.51 10.26 -7.82
C LEU A 243 -22.86 11.75 -7.67
N PHE A 244 -21.92 12.67 -7.91
CA PHE A 244 -22.19 14.10 -7.70
C PHE A 244 -23.30 14.65 -8.62
N ASN A 245 -23.36 14.23 -9.88
CA ASN A 245 -24.45 14.61 -10.79
C ASN A 245 -25.79 14.00 -10.34
N PHE A 246 -25.78 12.76 -9.85
CA PHE A 246 -26.98 12.15 -9.29
C PHE A 246 -27.49 12.93 -8.06
N MET A 247 -26.59 13.32 -7.16
CA MET A 247 -26.94 14.13 -5.99
C MET A 247 -27.46 15.51 -6.41
N ARG A 248 -26.79 16.16 -7.37
CA ARG A 248 -27.21 17.47 -7.90
C ARG A 248 -28.61 17.41 -8.54
N SER A 249 -28.86 16.43 -9.41
CA SER A 249 -30.18 16.21 -10.03
C SER A 249 -31.25 15.84 -9.00
N SER A 250 -30.84 15.27 -7.86
CA SER A 250 -31.71 15.01 -6.72
C SER A 250 -31.92 16.23 -5.80
N GLY A 251 -31.45 17.42 -6.18
CA GLY A 251 -31.67 18.67 -5.44
C GLY A 251 -30.64 18.98 -4.33
N TYR A 252 -29.53 18.24 -4.28
CA TYR A 252 -28.47 18.49 -3.30
C TYR A 252 -27.44 19.51 -3.81
N LYS A 253 -26.92 20.31 -2.89
CA LYS A 253 -25.59 20.93 -3.06
C LYS A 253 -24.52 19.93 -2.68
N ASN A 254 -23.39 19.96 -3.37
CA ASN A 254 -22.31 19.00 -3.17
C ASN A 254 -21.08 19.68 -2.56
N LEU A 255 -20.57 19.12 -1.47
CA LEU A 255 -19.30 19.50 -0.86
C LEU A 255 -18.32 18.32 -0.94
N TYR A 256 -17.10 18.59 -1.39
CA TYR A 256 -15.99 17.64 -1.34
C TYR A 256 -14.85 18.24 -0.54
N GLN A 257 -14.26 17.51 0.39
CA GLN A 257 -13.00 17.93 0.99
C GLN A 257 -12.06 16.78 1.35
N GLU A 258 -10.76 17.04 1.32
CA GLU A 258 -9.72 16.09 1.76
C GLU A 258 -8.58 16.78 2.53
N ASP A 259 -7.95 16.05 3.44
CA ASP A 259 -6.82 16.53 4.26
C ASP A 259 -5.44 16.34 3.58
N MET A 260 -5.39 15.76 2.38
CA MET A 260 -4.19 15.71 1.55
C MET A 260 -3.95 17.03 0.83
N CYS A 261 -2.70 17.30 0.44
CA CYS A 261 -2.45 18.38 -0.50
C CYS A 261 -3.05 17.99 -1.84
N TYR A 262 -3.97 18.81 -2.35
CA TYR A 262 -4.59 18.56 -3.65
C TYR A 262 -3.59 18.47 -4.82
N LYS A 263 -2.37 19.01 -4.69
CA LYS A 263 -1.28 18.88 -5.68
C LYS A 263 -0.31 17.72 -5.41
N GLY A 264 -0.38 17.13 -4.23
CA GLY A 264 0.48 16.01 -3.85
C GLY A 264 0.11 14.74 -4.62
N PHE A 265 0.97 13.74 -4.52
CA PHE A 265 0.64 12.40 -5.03
C PHE A 265 -0.64 11.90 -4.35
N TYR A 266 -1.52 11.29 -5.15
CA TYR A 266 -2.85 10.81 -4.76
C TYR A 266 -3.86 11.88 -4.33
N GLY A 267 -3.50 13.16 -4.36
CA GLY A 267 -4.45 14.25 -4.08
C GLY A 267 -5.45 14.46 -5.22
N LEU A 268 -6.43 15.33 -4.98
CA LEU A 268 -7.54 15.64 -5.88
C LEU A 268 -7.12 15.97 -7.32
N ASN A 269 -5.98 16.65 -7.52
CA ASN A 269 -5.50 16.95 -8.88
C ASN A 269 -5.14 15.68 -9.67
N GLU A 270 -4.55 14.68 -9.02
CA GLU A 270 -4.21 13.40 -9.64
C GLU A 270 -5.47 12.57 -9.89
N MET A 271 -6.34 12.45 -8.88
CA MET A 271 -7.63 11.75 -8.98
C MET A 271 -8.49 12.25 -10.14
N LEU A 272 -8.44 13.55 -10.43
CA LEU A 272 -9.18 14.17 -11.53
C LEU A 272 -8.39 14.27 -12.82
N ASN A 273 -7.10 13.91 -12.85
CA ASN A 273 -6.18 14.24 -13.94
C ASN A 273 -6.25 15.73 -14.33
N GLY A 274 -6.25 16.62 -13.32
CA GLY A 274 -6.41 18.06 -13.47
C GLY A 274 -5.25 18.77 -14.17
N GLY A 275 -4.14 18.06 -14.41
CA GLY A 275 -2.98 18.57 -15.15
C GLY A 275 -2.06 19.46 -14.31
N LYS A 276 -1.16 20.19 -14.97
CA LYS A 276 -0.09 20.97 -14.30
C LYS A 276 -0.50 22.37 -13.84
N THR A 277 -1.67 22.88 -14.25
CA THR A 277 -2.07 24.27 -13.98
C THR A 277 -3.40 24.34 -13.25
N TRP A 278 -3.53 25.29 -12.33
CA TRP A 278 -4.77 25.54 -11.60
C TRP A 278 -5.97 25.78 -12.53
N LYS A 279 -5.77 26.50 -13.64
CA LYS A 279 -6.82 26.74 -14.65
C LYS A 279 -7.42 25.43 -15.19
N LYS A 280 -6.61 24.40 -15.42
CA LYS A 280 -7.09 23.09 -15.91
C LYS A 280 -7.84 22.34 -14.82
N LEU A 281 -7.30 22.29 -13.60
CA LEU A 281 -7.97 21.66 -12.47
C LEU A 281 -9.31 22.36 -12.14
N SER A 282 -9.31 23.70 -12.06
CA SER A 282 -10.53 24.50 -11.81
C SER A 282 -11.62 24.23 -12.85
N LYS A 283 -11.27 24.07 -14.14
CA LYS A 283 -12.23 23.68 -15.17
C LYS A 283 -12.82 22.29 -14.91
N LYS A 284 -12.02 21.32 -14.47
CA LYS A 284 -12.51 19.99 -14.11
C LYS A 284 -13.40 20.02 -12.87
N LEU A 285 -13.00 20.75 -11.83
CA LEU A 285 -13.79 20.90 -10.60
C LEU A 285 -15.17 21.49 -10.89
N LYS A 286 -15.26 22.50 -11.75
CA LYS A 286 -16.55 23.07 -12.20
C LYS A 286 -17.44 22.05 -12.91
N ASN A 287 -16.86 21.10 -13.64
CA ASN A 287 -17.62 20.07 -14.35
C ASN A 287 -18.15 18.97 -13.42
N LEU A 288 -17.57 18.80 -12.22
CA LEU A 288 -17.96 17.76 -11.26
C LEU A 288 -19.23 18.07 -10.47
N GLN A 289 -19.85 19.24 -10.69
CA GLN A 289 -20.98 19.71 -9.88
C GLN A 289 -20.65 19.75 -8.38
N ILE A 290 -19.38 19.99 -8.02
CA ILE A 290 -18.95 20.25 -6.64
C ILE A 290 -19.10 21.75 -6.39
N ASP A 291 -19.94 22.12 -5.41
CA ASP A 291 -20.26 23.51 -5.08
C ASP A 291 -19.26 24.11 -4.07
N ASP A 292 -18.65 23.29 -3.22
CA ASP A 292 -17.75 23.70 -2.14
C ASP A 292 -16.61 22.68 -1.97
N LEU A 293 -15.36 23.17 -1.86
CA LEU A 293 -14.16 22.34 -1.67
C LEU A 293 -13.68 22.28 -0.21
N GLY A 294 -14.46 22.88 0.69
CA GLY A 294 -14.12 23.08 2.08
C GLY A 294 -12.73 23.69 2.25
N ILE A 295 -11.96 23.13 3.18
CA ILE A 295 -10.60 23.60 3.49
C ILE A 295 -9.49 22.78 2.81
N THR A 296 -9.82 21.98 1.79
CA THR A 296 -8.84 21.15 1.04
C THR A 296 -7.64 21.96 0.55
N MET A 297 -7.87 23.20 0.14
CA MET A 297 -6.82 24.08 -0.39
C MET A 297 -5.83 24.55 0.70
N ALA A 298 -6.16 24.40 1.99
CA ALA A 298 -5.29 24.71 3.11
C ALA A 298 -4.19 23.64 3.30
N SER A 299 -4.49 22.36 3.03
CA SER A 299 -3.63 21.21 3.32
C SER A 299 -2.24 21.32 2.71
N CYS A 300 -2.12 21.82 1.47
CA CYS A 300 -0.82 21.95 0.82
C CYS A 300 0.17 22.82 1.58
N LYS A 301 -0.31 23.91 2.21
CA LYS A 301 0.56 24.81 2.97
C LYS A 301 1.00 24.16 4.28
N ILE A 302 0.08 23.49 4.97
CA ILE A 302 0.34 22.77 6.22
C ILE A 302 1.33 21.62 5.98
N ILE A 303 1.13 20.83 4.93
CA ILE A 303 2.03 19.73 4.58
C ILE A 303 3.40 20.24 4.12
N HIS A 304 3.45 21.38 3.41
CA HIS A 304 4.70 22.00 2.99
C HIS A 304 5.53 22.52 4.19
N PHE A 305 4.88 23.02 5.24
CA PHE A 305 5.55 23.43 6.48
C PHE A 305 6.41 22.29 7.08
N TYR A 306 5.94 21.05 6.95
CA TYR A 306 6.65 19.85 7.38
C TYR A 306 7.71 19.33 6.38
N LYS A 307 8.04 20.11 5.34
CA LYS A 307 9.06 19.79 4.33
C LYS A 307 8.86 18.42 3.64
N SER A 308 7.61 17.95 3.55
CA SER A 308 7.30 16.69 2.85
C SER A 308 7.55 16.84 1.35
N LYS A 309 8.55 16.11 0.83
CA LYS A 309 8.93 16.13 -0.60
C LYS A 309 7.82 15.65 -1.52
N GLN A 310 6.99 14.72 -1.06
CA GLN A 310 5.91 14.11 -1.85
C GLN A 310 4.55 14.81 -1.62
N MET A 311 4.51 15.81 -0.74
CA MET A 311 3.33 16.63 -0.44
C MET A 311 2.08 15.84 -0.02
N HIS A 312 2.21 14.64 0.54
CA HIS A 312 1.10 13.89 1.13
C HIS A 312 1.39 13.53 2.60
N THR A 313 0.37 13.05 3.31
CA THR A 313 0.42 12.74 4.75
C THR A 313 1.06 11.37 5.05
N PHE A 314 1.13 10.45 4.07
CA PHE A 314 1.54 9.06 4.28
C PHE A 314 2.99 8.82 4.74
N ASN A 315 3.97 9.53 4.17
CA ASN A 315 5.41 9.22 4.35
C ASN A 315 6.12 10.17 5.33
N MET A 316 5.44 10.57 6.40
CA MET A 316 5.97 11.46 7.44
C MET A 316 6.45 10.68 8.67
N ARG A 317 7.38 9.72 8.48
CA ARG A 317 7.81 8.75 9.52
C ARG A 317 8.20 9.35 10.86
N SER A 318 8.75 10.57 10.87
CA SER A 318 9.25 11.24 12.08
C SER A 318 8.19 12.07 12.81
N LEU A 319 6.97 12.16 12.29
CA LEU A 319 5.93 13.01 12.86
C LEU A 319 4.84 12.15 13.53
N PRO A 320 4.76 12.15 14.87
CA PRO A 320 3.71 11.42 15.57
C PRO A 320 2.33 11.99 15.28
N GLN A 321 2.22 13.25 14.83
CA GLN A 321 0.97 13.92 14.42
C GLN A 321 1.24 14.99 13.36
N ILE A 322 0.18 15.37 12.63
CA ILE A 322 0.21 16.54 11.73
C ILE A 322 -0.60 17.65 12.41
N CYS A 323 0.11 18.39 13.25
CA CYS A 323 -0.45 19.45 14.05
C CYS A 323 -0.30 20.79 13.35
N TYR A 324 -1.17 21.71 13.72
CA TYR A 324 -1.14 23.03 13.18
C TYR A 324 -1.81 23.98 14.17
N ASN A 325 -1.04 24.94 14.70
CA ASN A 325 -1.46 25.83 15.79
C ASN A 325 -2.04 25.05 17.00
N GLY A 326 -1.36 23.98 17.42
CA GLY A 326 -1.81 23.10 18.51
C GLY A 326 -3.04 22.24 18.23
N ILE A 327 -3.58 22.26 17.01
CA ILE A 327 -4.77 21.51 16.59
C ILE A 327 -4.39 20.47 15.55
N ASN A 328 -4.96 19.27 15.64
CA ASN A 328 -4.75 18.23 14.63
C ASN A 328 -5.39 18.61 13.30
N LEU A 329 -4.73 18.33 12.18
CA LEU A 329 -5.24 18.72 10.86
C LEU A 329 -6.68 18.20 10.61
N ASN A 330 -7.00 16.94 10.94
CA ASN A 330 -8.36 16.40 10.77
C ASN A 330 -9.42 17.13 11.60
N THR A 331 -9.06 17.64 12.77
CA THR A 331 -9.98 18.38 13.63
C THR A 331 -10.52 19.61 12.91
N TYR A 332 -9.70 20.31 12.11
CA TYR A 332 -10.16 21.42 11.29
C TYR A 332 -11.22 20.99 10.27
N PHE A 333 -11.05 19.84 9.61
CA PHE A 333 -12.01 19.33 8.63
C PHE A 333 -13.35 18.93 9.27
N LEU A 334 -13.29 18.25 10.43
CA LEU A 334 -14.48 17.87 11.20
C LEU A 334 -15.23 19.10 11.73
N GLN A 335 -14.52 20.12 12.22
CA GLN A 335 -15.11 21.39 12.67
C GLN A 335 -15.73 22.16 11.50
N HIS A 336 -15.05 22.22 10.35
CA HIS A 336 -15.53 22.87 9.15
C HIS A 336 -16.87 22.28 8.68
N ILE A 337 -16.94 20.96 8.49
CA ILE A 337 -18.16 20.33 7.99
C ILE A 337 -19.30 20.44 9.01
N THR A 338 -18.98 20.38 10.30
CA THR A 338 -19.95 20.61 11.37
C THR A 338 -20.57 22.01 11.27
N SER A 339 -19.75 23.05 11.05
CA SER A 339 -20.23 24.43 10.89
C SER A 339 -21.11 24.57 9.64
N LYS A 340 -20.72 23.97 8.51
CA LYS A 340 -21.51 23.98 7.26
C LYS A 340 -22.87 23.31 7.44
N LEU A 341 -22.91 22.13 8.05
CA LEU A 341 -24.15 21.37 8.26
C LEU A 341 -25.13 22.09 9.19
N LYS A 342 -24.63 22.78 10.23
CA LYS A 342 -25.48 23.55 11.17
C LYS A 342 -26.22 24.70 10.48
N LYS A 343 -25.65 25.27 9.43
CA LYS A 343 -26.10 26.53 8.83
C LYS A 343 -26.66 26.38 7.43
N THR A 344 -26.50 25.21 6.81
CA THR A 344 -27.01 24.98 5.46
C THR A 344 -28.53 25.10 5.44
N THR A 345 -29.04 25.92 4.54
CA THR A 345 -30.48 26.07 4.25
C THR A 345 -30.92 25.20 3.08
N HIS A 346 -29.98 24.55 2.41
CA HIS A 346 -30.21 23.62 1.30
C HIS A 346 -29.78 22.22 1.73
N SER A 347 -30.40 21.20 1.16
CA SER A 347 -29.95 19.82 1.37
C SER A 347 -28.53 19.65 0.85
N LEU A 348 -27.63 19.21 1.73
CA LEU A 348 -26.19 19.09 1.47
C LEU A 348 -25.80 17.62 1.38
N PHE A 349 -25.09 17.26 0.31
CA PHE A 349 -24.30 16.04 0.23
C PHE A 349 -22.84 16.42 0.45
N SER A 350 -22.24 15.95 1.54
CA SER A 350 -20.84 16.21 1.85
C SER A 350 -20.03 14.93 1.84
N PHE A 351 -18.88 14.96 1.20
CA PHE A 351 -17.88 13.90 1.22
C PHE A 351 -16.56 14.45 1.76
N THR A 352 -16.13 13.95 2.92
CA THR A 352 -14.88 14.32 3.58
C THR A 352 -13.97 13.11 3.68
N MET A 353 -12.81 13.16 3.03
CA MET A 353 -11.79 12.11 3.07
C MET A 353 -10.64 12.52 3.99
N LEU A 354 -10.31 11.67 4.97
CA LEU A 354 -9.27 11.92 5.95
C LEU A 354 -8.20 10.81 5.88
N SER A 355 -6.98 11.21 5.52
CA SER A 355 -5.84 10.36 5.16
C SER A 355 -4.67 10.43 6.14
N ILE A 356 -4.79 11.11 7.28
CA ILE A 356 -3.79 11.03 8.36
C ILE A 356 -3.61 9.61 8.92
N PRO A 357 -4.68 8.81 9.14
CA PRO A 357 -4.54 7.45 9.67
C PRO A 357 -3.79 6.49 8.73
N HIS A 358 -3.71 6.82 7.45
CA HIS A 358 -2.86 6.15 6.46
C HIS A 358 -1.38 6.45 6.76
N ASP A 359 -0.85 5.80 7.79
CA ASP A 359 0.52 5.96 8.28
C ASP A 359 1.27 4.61 8.29
N GLN A 360 2.57 4.66 8.58
CA GLN A 360 3.39 3.44 8.64
C GLN A 360 3.51 2.85 10.05
N ILE A 361 2.86 3.47 11.05
CA ILE A 361 3.01 3.13 12.47
C ILE A 361 1.71 2.58 13.07
N GLY A 362 0.56 2.95 12.52
CA GLY A 362 -0.79 2.62 12.98
C GLY A 362 -1.17 3.34 14.27
N ARG A 363 -0.65 4.56 14.52
CA ARG A 363 -0.92 5.26 15.80
C ARG A 363 -1.28 6.73 15.66
N ARG A 364 -1.09 7.35 14.50
CA ARG A 364 -1.49 8.76 14.31
C ARG A 364 -2.98 9.00 14.57
N ILE A 365 -3.83 8.01 14.31
CA ILE A 365 -5.27 8.10 14.56
C ILE A 365 -5.63 8.37 16.03
N GLN A 366 -4.78 7.96 16.99
CA GLN A 366 -5.06 8.15 18.43
C GLN A 366 -5.12 9.64 18.80
N GLY A 367 -4.43 10.50 18.05
CA GLY A 367 -4.41 11.94 18.27
C GLY A 367 -5.70 12.68 17.95
N ILE A 368 -6.63 12.04 17.25
CA ILE A 368 -7.92 12.62 16.87
C ILE A 368 -9.10 12.05 17.68
N ASP A 369 -8.86 11.14 18.63
CA ASP A 369 -9.91 10.46 19.41
C ASP A 369 -10.89 11.45 20.07
N GLN A 370 -10.36 12.49 20.71
CA GLN A 370 -11.19 13.51 21.33
C GLN A 370 -12.08 14.23 20.31
N SER A 371 -11.52 14.63 19.16
CA SER A 371 -12.26 15.37 18.14
C SER A 371 -13.27 14.51 17.41
N VAL A 372 -13.00 13.21 17.22
CA VAL A 372 -13.95 12.26 16.65
C VAL A 372 -15.10 12.00 17.65
N ALA A 373 -14.81 11.81 18.94
CA ALA A 373 -15.85 11.70 19.97
C ALA A 373 -16.78 12.93 19.97
N GLU A 374 -16.21 14.13 20.03
CA GLU A 374 -16.97 15.38 19.94
C GLU A 374 -17.80 15.46 18.65
N PHE A 375 -17.22 15.05 17.53
CA PHE A 375 -17.93 15.01 16.25
C PHE A 375 -19.14 14.07 16.28
N PHE A 376 -19.02 12.86 16.82
CA PHE A 376 -20.14 11.92 16.98
C PHE A 376 -21.25 12.53 17.86
N SER A 377 -20.87 13.17 18.97
CA SER A 377 -21.80 13.87 19.86
C SER A 377 -22.54 15.02 19.18
N VAL A 378 -21.87 15.76 18.28
CA VAL A 378 -22.53 16.85 17.54
C VAL A 378 -23.41 16.30 16.42
N MET A 379 -22.94 15.28 15.68
CA MET A 379 -23.71 14.67 14.61
C MET A 379 -24.99 14.03 15.13
N SER A 380 -24.99 13.37 16.30
CA SER A 380 -26.19 12.76 16.89
C SER A 380 -27.30 13.77 17.23
N ARG A 381 -26.95 15.05 17.39
CA ARG A 381 -27.89 16.16 17.64
C ARG A 381 -28.25 16.96 16.39
N MET A 382 -27.69 16.61 15.23
CA MET A 382 -27.87 17.33 13.97
C MET A 382 -29.19 16.94 13.30
N LYS A 383 -30.32 17.50 13.77
CA LYS A 383 -31.70 17.11 13.40
C LYS A 383 -31.92 16.73 11.92
N ASN A 384 -31.32 17.46 10.98
CA ASN A 384 -31.54 17.22 9.55
C ASN A 384 -30.42 16.43 8.84
N THR A 385 -29.55 15.70 9.54
CA THR A 385 -28.37 15.07 8.91
C THR A 385 -28.21 13.61 9.28
N ILE A 386 -28.12 12.74 8.27
CA ILE A 386 -27.56 11.39 8.43
C ILE A 386 -26.06 11.44 8.17
N THR A 387 -25.25 10.83 9.05
CA THR A 387 -23.79 10.72 8.84
C THR A 387 -23.38 9.27 8.68
N PHE A 388 -22.73 8.95 7.56
CA PHE A 388 -22.01 7.70 7.35
C PHE A 388 -20.53 7.93 7.67
N PHE A 389 -20.03 7.23 8.69
CA PHE A 389 -18.64 7.31 9.15
C PHE A 389 -17.99 5.93 8.98
N PHE A 390 -17.11 5.79 8.00
CA PHE A 390 -16.51 4.49 7.68
C PHE A 390 -15.10 4.63 7.14
N ALA A 391 -14.40 3.49 7.07
CA ALA A 391 -13.15 3.38 6.34
C ALA A 391 -13.29 2.60 5.04
N ASP A 392 -12.40 2.88 4.09
CA ASP A 392 -12.30 2.11 2.84
C ASP A 392 -11.73 0.72 3.02
N HIS A 393 -10.67 0.64 3.82
CA HIS A 393 -9.93 -0.55 4.14
C HIS A 393 -9.13 -0.33 5.43
N GLY A 394 -8.45 -1.37 5.92
CA GLY A 394 -7.51 -1.30 7.04
C GLY A 394 -6.08 -0.96 6.62
N ASN A 395 -5.18 -0.76 7.58
CA ASN A 395 -3.86 -0.25 7.28
C ASN A 395 -3.01 -1.25 6.45
N SER A 396 -2.40 -0.77 5.36
CA SER A 396 -1.63 -1.59 4.41
C SER A 396 -0.12 -1.40 4.52
N TYR A 397 0.37 -0.61 5.48
CA TYR A 397 1.73 -0.06 5.48
C TYR A 397 2.49 -0.25 6.79
N THR A 398 1.82 -0.71 7.85
CA THR A 398 2.46 -1.05 9.12
C THR A 398 3.21 -2.38 9.03
N PRO A 399 4.22 -2.62 9.89
CA PRO A 399 4.90 -3.91 9.94
C PRO A 399 3.94 -5.12 10.13
N TYR A 400 2.73 -4.89 10.68
CA TYR A 400 1.71 -5.91 10.95
C TYR A 400 1.30 -6.68 9.69
N ILE A 401 1.07 -5.98 8.56
CA ILE A 401 0.63 -6.62 7.30
C ILE A 401 1.67 -7.60 6.73
N TYR A 402 2.95 -7.37 7.06
CA TYR A 402 4.07 -8.17 6.57
C TYR A 402 4.34 -9.39 7.46
N SER A 403 4.04 -9.29 8.77
CA SER A 403 4.37 -10.31 9.76
C SER A 403 3.22 -11.24 10.10
N GLU A 404 1.97 -10.80 9.96
CA GLU A 404 0.80 -11.53 10.45
C GLU A 404 -0.26 -11.67 9.33
N LEU A 405 -0.76 -12.90 9.11
CA LEU A 405 -1.85 -13.14 8.15
C LEU A 405 -3.16 -12.45 8.58
N ASP A 406 -3.43 -12.44 9.89
CA ASP A 406 -4.58 -11.76 10.50
C ASP A 406 -4.70 -10.28 10.10
N ALA A 407 -3.56 -9.61 9.94
CA ALA A 407 -3.51 -8.22 9.50
C ALA A 407 -4.12 -8.03 8.10
N ARG A 408 -4.08 -9.04 7.24
CA ARG A 408 -4.63 -8.99 5.88
C ARG A 408 -6.13 -9.16 5.87
N TYR A 409 -6.67 -9.99 6.75
CA TYR A 409 -8.10 -10.02 7.02
C TYR A 409 -8.57 -8.69 7.61
N GLU A 410 -7.83 -8.11 8.56
CA GLU A 410 -8.13 -6.79 9.10
C GLU A 410 -8.03 -5.66 8.06
N GLN A 411 -7.09 -5.75 7.11
CA GLN A 411 -6.99 -4.82 5.98
C GLN A 411 -8.29 -4.79 5.17
N HIS A 412 -9.05 -5.89 5.14
CA HIS A 412 -10.30 -5.97 4.40
C HIS A 412 -11.55 -5.80 5.27
N HIS A 413 -11.38 -5.57 6.58
CA HIS A 413 -12.45 -5.37 7.55
C HIS A 413 -12.46 -3.95 8.13
N PRO A 414 -12.85 -2.92 7.35
CA PRO A 414 -12.99 -1.56 7.86
C PRO A 414 -14.15 -1.44 8.87
N HIS A 415 -14.14 -0.33 9.63
CA HIS A 415 -15.28 0.04 10.47
C HIS A 415 -16.36 0.75 9.64
N PHE A 416 -17.62 0.66 10.08
CA PHE A 416 -18.72 1.43 9.53
C PHE A 416 -19.78 1.74 10.58
N PHE A 417 -20.06 3.04 10.75
CA PHE A 417 -21.13 3.57 11.59
C PHE A 417 -22.08 4.44 10.78
N ALA A 418 -23.39 4.31 11.04
CA ALA A 418 -24.39 5.28 10.64
C ALA A 418 -24.90 6.03 11.87
N ILE A 419 -24.75 7.36 11.90
CA ILE A 419 -25.21 8.23 12.98
C ILE A 419 -26.56 8.82 12.55
N LEU A 420 -27.60 8.49 13.30
CA LEU A 420 -29.00 8.82 13.05
C LEU A 420 -29.55 9.68 14.19
N PRO A 421 -29.68 11.01 13.99
CA PRO A 421 -30.38 11.87 14.93
C PRO A 421 -31.86 11.52 15.03
N GLU A 422 -32.50 11.88 16.14
CA GLU A 422 -33.93 11.58 16.42
C GLU A 422 -34.85 11.93 15.23
N ASN A 423 -34.75 13.13 14.66
CA ASN A 423 -35.57 13.52 13.51
C ASN A 423 -35.26 12.75 12.21
N VAL A 424 -34.07 12.14 12.09
CA VAL A 424 -33.77 11.22 10.97
C VAL A 424 -34.42 9.87 11.24
N VAL A 425 -34.30 9.36 12.46
CA VAL A 425 -34.97 8.11 12.90
C VAL A 425 -36.47 8.18 12.64
N GLU A 426 -37.12 9.26 13.05
CA GLU A 426 -38.56 9.49 12.83
C GLU A 426 -38.93 9.50 11.34
N ARG A 427 -38.12 10.14 10.49
CA ARG A 427 -38.39 10.24 9.05
C ARG A 427 -38.14 8.94 8.29
N LEU A 428 -37.17 8.14 8.71
CA LEU A 428 -36.93 6.83 8.12
C LEU A 428 -38.09 5.87 8.37
N GLY A 429 -38.76 6.04 9.51
CA GLY A 429 -39.86 5.19 9.95
C GLY A 429 -39.38 3.82 10.46
N PRO A 430 -40.26 3.07 11.15
CA PRO A 430 -39.90 1.84 11.85
C PRO A 430 -39.35 0.78 10.90
N LYS A 431 -39.98 0.58 9.73
CA LYS A 431 -39.55 -0.44 8.76
C LYS A 431 -38.09 -0.25 8.32
N SER A 432 -37.72 0.95 7.87
CA SER A 432 -36.37 1.25 7.40
C SER A 432 -35.35 1.10 8.54
N LEU A 433 -35.73 1.53 9.74
CA LEU A 433 -34.88 1.44 10.93
C LEU A 433 -34.65 -0.02 11.37
N ASP A 434 -35.69 -0.84 11.37
CA ASP A 434 -35.58 -2.26 11.71
C ASP A 434 -34.73 -3.01 10.68
N THR A 435 -34.89 -2.71 9.40
CA THR A 435 -34.01 -3.25 8.35
C THR A 435 -32.55 -2.84 8.55
N LEU A 436 -32.27 -1.57 8.88
CA LEU A 436 -30.90 -1.13 9.21
C LEU A 436 -30.33 -1.89 10.42
N ARG A 437 -31.14 -2.04 11.48
CA ARG A 437 -30.74 -2.77 12.71
C ARG A 437 -30.47 -4.24 12.43
N GLN A 438 -31.24 -4.89 11.56
CA GLN A 438 -30.98 -6.26 11.14
C GLN A 438 -29.70 -6.35 10.30
N ASN A 439 -29.54 -5.46 9.33
CA ASN A 439 -28.39 -5.42 8.42
C ASN A 439 -27.06 -5.13 9.13
N ARG A 440 -27.09 -4.54 10.34
CA ARG A 440 -25.88 -4.29 11.13
C ARG A 440 -25.05 -5.56 11.41
N LEU A 441 -25.70 -6.73 11.44
CA LEU A 441 -25.07 -8.04 11.67
C LEU A 441 -24.81 -8.82 10.37
N ARG A 442 -25.16 -8.26 9.20
CA ARG A 442 -25.01 -8.91 7.89
C ARG A 442 -23.73 -8.44 7.21
N LEU A 443 -23.26 -9.22 6.23
CA LEU A 443 -22.14 -8.84 5.39
C LEU A 443 -22.54 -7.66 4.49
N THR A 444 -21.86 -6.53 4.67
CA THR A 444 -22.07 -5.28 3.91
C THR A 444 -20.81 -4.90 3.14
N SER A 445 -20.95 -4.00 2.17
CA SER A 445 -19.87 -3.46 1.35
C SER A 445 -20.11 -1.99 1.02
N ILE A 446 -19.10 -1.33 0.45
CA ILE A 446 -19.21 0.06 -0.05
C ILE A 446 -20.32 0.21 -1.10
N MET A 447 -20.65 -0.86 -1.83
CA MET A 447 -21.76 -0.85 -2.80
C MET A 447 -23.10 -0.62 -2.12
N ASP A 448 -23.32 -1.24 -0.95
CA ASP A 448 -24.55 -1.08 -0.19
C ASP A 448 -24.68 0.38 0.30
N ILE A 449 -23.56 1.01 0.69
CA ILE A 449 -23.50 2.43 1.05
C ILE A 449 -23.83 3.32 -0.16
N HIS A 450 -23.28 3.03 -1.35
CA HIS A 450 -23.57 3.76 -2.58
C HIS A 450 -25.07 3.79 -2.89
N HIS A 451 -25.72 2.62 -2.87
CA HIS A 451 -27.16 2.52 -3.14
C HIS A 451 -27.99 3.19 -2.04
N THR A 452 -27.57 3.08 -0.77
CA THR A 452 -28.22 3.77 0.36
C THR A 452 -28.22 5.28 0.16
N ILE A 453 -27.08 5.88 -0.18
CA ILE A 453 -26.96 7.33 -0.43
C ILE A 453 -27.90 7.76 -1.56
N LYS A 454 -27.92 7.01 -2.66
CA LYS A 454 -28.78 7.32 -3.81
C LYS A 454 -30.26 7.18 -3.48
N HIS A 455 -30.63 6.19 -2.68
CA HIS A 455 -32.00 5.99 -2.22
C HIS A 455 -32.48 7.13 -1.31
N ILE A 456 -31.65 7.60 -0.38
CA ILE A 456 -31.98 8.76 0.48
C ILE A 456 -32.19 10.01 -0.38
N ALA A 457 -31.34 10.20 -1.39
CA ALA A 457 -31.43 11.37 -2.26
C ALA A 457 -32.69 11.35 -3.15
N ASN A 458 -33.04 10.18 -3.65
CA ASN A 458 -34.22 9.93 -4.48
C ASN A 458 -34.80 8.54 -4.17
N SER A 459 -35.94 8.52 -3.46
CA SER A 459 -36.61 7.28 -3.04
C SER A 459 -37.11 6.40 -4.19
N SER A 460 -37.17 6.93 -5.42
CA SER A 460 -37.47 6.17 -6.64
C SER A 460 -36.26 5.40 -7.19
N HIS A 461 -35.08 5.48 -6.55
CA HIS A 461 -33.93 4.66 -6.92
C HIS A 461 -34.27 3.18 -6.71
N PRO A 462 -34.05 2.29 -7.71
CA PRO A 462 -34.51 0.91 -7.67
C PRO A 462 -33.89 0.08 -6.52
N HIS A 463 -32.63 0.35 -6.18
CA HIS A 463 -31.94 -0.31 -5.07
C HIS A 463 -32.05 0.55 -3.81
N LYS A 464 -32.38 -0.07 -2.68
CA LYS A 464 -32.52 0.66 -1.41
C LYS A 464 -31.28 0.53 -0.52
N GLY A 465 -30.30 -0.28 -0.93
CA GLY A 465 -29.06 -0.47 -0.18
C GLY A 465 -29.36 -1.02 1.21
N LEU A 466 -28.85 -0.37 2.25
CA LEU A 466 -29.03 -0.83 3.64
C LEU A 466 -30.47 -0.73 4.15
N PHE A 467 -31.40 -0.15 3.39
CA PHE A 467 -32.84 -0.16 3.67
C PHE A 467 -33.60 -1.33 3.02
N GLU A 468 -32.92 -2.21 2.29
CA GLU A 468 -33.44 -3.54 1.93
C GLU A 468 -32.76 -4.61 2.77
N GLU A 469 -33.49 -5.69 3.08
CA GLU A 469 -32.96 -6.77 3.89
C GLU A 469 -31.79 -7.45 3.17
N ILE A 470 -30.63 -7.48 3.82
CA ILE A 470 -29.47 -8.22 3.34
C ILE A 470 -29.57 -9.65 3.86
N SER A 471 -29.45 -10.60 2.93
CA SER A 471 -29.60 -12.03 3.25
C SER A 471 -28.70 -12.47 4.42
N PRO A 472 -29.24 -13.26 5.38
CA PRO A 472 -28.43 -13.94 6.41
C PRO A 472 -27.30 -14.80 5.83
N ASN A 473 -27.52 -15.30 4.61
CA ASN A 473 -26.64 -16.24 3.94
C ASN A 473 -25.67 -15.56 2.97
N ARG A 474 -25.64 -14.22 2.92
CA ARG A 474 -24.70 -13.48 2.06
C ARG A 474 -23.26 -13.78 2.49
N THR A 475 -22.47 -14.22 1.53
CA THR A 475 -21.05 -14.54 1.63
C THR A 475 -20.23 -13.56 0.80
N CYS A 476 -18.90 -13.66 0.89
CA CYS A 476 -18.03 -12.84 0.05
C CYS A 476 -18.06 -13.24 -1.44
N ASP A 477 -18.63 -14.39 -1.80
CA ASP A 477 -18.89 -14.75 -3.20
C ASP A 477 -20.14 -14.04 -3.77
N ASP A 478 -21.02 -13.52 -2.90
CA ASP A 478 -22.23 -12.80 -3.27
C ASP A 478 -22.00 -11.28 -3.45
N ILE A 479 -20.75 -10.82 -3.35
CA ILE A 479 -20.38 -9.41 -3.49
C ILE A 479 -19.26 -9.21 -4.49
N GLU A 480 -19.33 -8.11 -5.22
CA GLU A 480 -18.29 -7.74 -6.17
C GLU A 480 -17.00 -7.33 -5.42
N LEU A 481 -15.95 -8.13 -5.59
CA LEU A 481 -14.63 -7.87 -5.04
C LEU A 481 -13.62 -7.70 -6.16
N ASN A 482 -12.55 -6.94 -5.90
CA ASN A 482 -11.39 -6.95 -6.78
C ASN A 482 -10.32 -7.84 -6.19
N THR A 483 -9.91 -8.86 -6.94
CA THR A 483 -8.82 -9.75 -6.56
C THR A 483 -7.45 -9.05 -6.74
N PRO A 484 -6.48 -9.34 -5.87
CA PRO A 484 -6.57 -10.23 -4.70
C PRO A 484 -7.32 -9.58 -3.52
N ASN A 485 -8.10 -10.39 -2.79
CA ASN A 485 -8.92 -9.96 -1.65
C ASN A 485 -8.91 -11.05 -0.56
N TYR A 486 -9.07 -10.64 0.70
CA TYR A 486 -9.29 -11.53 1.84
C TYR A 486 -10.69 -11.26 2.42
N CYS A 487 -11.48 -12.29 2.71
CA CYS A 487 -12.80 -12.07 3.28
C CYS A 487 -12.80 -11.96 4.78
N VAL A 488 -13.68 -11.10 5.27
CA VAL A 488 -13.94 -10.90 6.69
C VAL A 488 -14.69 -12.08 7.34
N CYS A 489 -15.33 -12.94 6.54
CA CYS A 489 -16.07 -14.11 7.01
C CYS A 489 -15.12 -15.26 7.36
N GLN A 490 -15.16 -15.69 8.61
CA GLN A 490 -14.42 -16.83 9.13
C GLN A 490 -14.79 -18.11 8.38
N GLY A 491 -13.77 -18.90 8.05
CA GLY A 491 -13.93 -20.18 7.39
C GLY A 491 -14.24 -20.08 5.90
N TRP A 492 -14.21 -18.89 5.30
CA TRP A 492 -14.33 -18.77 3.84
C TRP A 492 -13.16 -19.44 3.12
N ASP A 493 -11.95 -19.22 3.63
CA ASP A 493 -10.76 -19.95 3.23
C ASP A 493 -10.34 -20.89 4.37
N SER A 494 -9.91 -22.10 4.02
CA SER A 494 -9.47 -23.13 4.96
C SER A 494 -7.94 -23.24 4.99
N PRO A 495 -7.29 -23.10 6.15
CA PRO A 495 -5.84 -23.23 6.25
C PRO A 495 -5.41 -24.65 5.86
N MET A 496 -4.29 -24.75 5.15
CA MET A 496 -3.70 -26.01 4.73
C MET A 496 -2.33 -26.18 5.35
N THR A 497 -2.00 -27.40 5.80
CA THR A 497 -0.65 -27.70 6.32
C THR A 497 0.36 -27.77 5.18
N ASN A 498 1.48 -27.06 5.32
CA ASN A 498 2.54 -27.07 4.32
C ASN A 498 3.20 -28.45 4.25
N THR A 499 3.20 -29.06 3.07
CA THR A 499 3.94 -30.28 2.78
C THR A 499 5.03 -30.01 1.74
N SER A 500 6.07 -30.86 1.68
CA SER A 500 7.10 -30.76 0.64
C SER A 500 6.50 -30.84 -0.77
N GLY A 501 5.37 -31.56 -0.90
CA GLY A 501 4.62 -31.67 -2.13
C GLY A 501 4.04 -30.35 -2.64
N ASP A 502 3.84 -29.33 -1.80
CA ASP A 502 3.21 -28.06 -2.21
C ASP A 502 4.16 -27.10 -2.93
N TRP A 503 5.47 -27.38 -2.91
CA TRP A 503 6.50 -26.59 -3.58
C TRP A 503 6.22 -26.39 -5.08
N LYS A 504 5.63 -27.40 -5.72
CA LYS A 504 5.17 -27.36 -7.11
C LYS A 504 4.24 -26.16 -7.43
N PHE A 505 3.41 -25.72 -6.48
CA PHE A 505 2.53 -24.56 -6.67
C PHE A 505 3.32 -23.26 -6.60
N ALA A 506 4.29 -23.19 -5.70
CA ALA A 506 5.22 -22.06 -5.61
C ALA A 506 6.05 -21.95 -6.91
N GLU A 507 6.59 -23.05 -7.41
CA GLU A 507 7.34 -23.07 -8.68
C GLU A 507 6.49 -22.65 -9.87
N PHE A 508 5.26 -23.17 -9.99
CA PHE A 508 4.32 -22.78 -11.03
C PHE A 508 4.03 -21.28 -10.99
N ALA A 509 3.69 -20.74 -9.80
CA ALA A 509 3.37 -19.34 -9.63
C ALA A 509 4.60 -18.44 -9.90
N VAL A 510 5.77 -18.76 -9.36
CA VAL A 510 7.02 -18.01 -9.63
C VAL A 510 7.36 -18.05 -11.13
N GLY A 511 7.18 -19.19 -11.80
CA GLY A 511 7.37 -19.29 -13.24
C GLY A 511 6.49 -18.29 -14.00
N TYR A 512 5.22 -18.18 -13.61
CA TYR A 512 4.32 -17.18 -14.18
C TYR A 512 4.78 -15.74 -13.90
N LEU A 513 5.16 -15.42 -12.66
CA LEU A 513 5.68 -14.11 -12.29
C LEU A 513 6.97 -13.76 -13.06
N ASN A 514 7.90 -14.71 -13.21
CA ASN A 514 9.16 -14.52 -13.95
C ASN A 514 8.92 -14.33 -15.46
N ASN A 515 7.91 -14.99 -16.03
CA ASN A 515 7.47 -14.74 -17.41
C ASN A 515 6.91 -13.32 -17.56
N MET A 516 6.14 -12.84 -16.58
CA MET A 516 5.66 -11.45 -16.56
C MET A 516 6.81 -10.44 -16.45
N ILE A 517 7.79 -10.69 -15.57
CA ILE A 517 9.00 -9.86 -15.43
C ILE A 517 9.76 -9.80 -16.75
N SER A 518 10.02 -10.96 -17.36
CA SER A 518 10.77 -11.06 -18.62
C SER A 518 10.03 -10.38 -19.78
N SER A 519 8.69 -10.47 -19.82
CA SER A 519 7.87 -9.80 -20.84
C SER A 519 7.82 -8.29 -20.64
N ALA A 520 7.78 -7.83 -19.38
CA ALA A 520 7.78 -6.41 -19.05
C ALA A 520 9.14 -5.76 -19.33
N SER A 521 10.23 -6.53 -19.21
CA SER A 521 11.59 -6.01 -19.42
C SER A 521 12.58 -7.08 -19.89
N PRO A 522 12.65 -7.35 -21.21
CA PRO A 522 13.58 -8.33 -21.78
C PRO A 522 15.07 -7.99 -21.57
N ARG A 523 15.37 -6.74 -21.18
CA ARG A 523 16.72 -6.25 -20.86
C ARG A 523 16.80 -5.65 -19.45
N GLY A 524 15.83 -5.99 -18.61
CA GLY A 524 15.54 -5.40 -17.32
C GLY A 524 16.59 -5.58 -16.24
N HIS A 525 16.57 -4.66 -15.29
CA HIS A 525 17.31 -4.77 -14.04
C HIS A 525 16.55 -5.56 -12.96
N CYS A 526 15.24 -5.79 -13.11
CA CYS A 526 14.52 -6.69 -12.22
C CYS A 526 15.07 -8.12 -12.37
N LYS A 527 15.41 -8.72 -11.23
CA LYS A 527 15.91 -10.08 -11.16
C LYS A 527 14.78 -11.08 -11.32
N TRP A 528 15.13 -12.26 -11.82
CA TRP A 528 14.29 -13.43 -11.68
C TRP A 528 14.10 -13.74 -10.20
N LEU A 529 12.84 -13.95 -9.81
CA LEU A 529 12.47 -14.34 -8.47
C LEU A 529 12.88 -15.80 -8.26
N LEU A 530 13.55 -16.07 -7.14
CA LEU A 530 13.95 -17.39 -6.72
C LEU A 530 13.29 -17.66 -5.37
N PRO A 531 12.30 -18.56 -5.29
CA PRO A 531 11.60 -18.81 -4.04
C PRO A 531 12.57 -19.45 -3.05
N THR A 532 12.63 -18.91 -1.84
CA THR A 532 13.43 -19.44 -0.73
C THR A 532 12.56 -20.25 0.23
N SER A 533 11.30 -19.88 0.36
CA SER A 533 10.30 -20.56 1.18
C SER A 533 8.90 -20.15 0.73
N PHE A 534 7.89 -20.83 1.27
CA PHE A 534 6.49 -20.48 1.12
C PHE A 534 5.73 -20.67 2.43
N GLU A 535 4.70 -19.87 2.66
CA GLU A 535 3.94 -19.82 3.92
C GLU A 535 2.46 -19.45 3.70
N ASN A 536 1.66 -19.50 4.76
CA ASN A 536 0.25 -19.05 4.79
C ASN A 536 -0.66 -19.69 3.73
N LEU A 537 -0.60 -21.01 3.58
CA LEU A 537 -1.39 -21.74 2.61
C LEU A 537 -2.84 -21.81 3.06
N ASN A 538 -3.73 -21.33 2.21
CA ASN A 538 -5.17 -21.37 2.42
C ASN A 538 -5.84 -21.86 1.14
N THR A 539 -6.86 -22.70 1.30
CA THR A 539 -7.60 -23.30 0.19
C THR A 539 -9.06 -22.93 0.25
N ARG A 540 -9.64 -22.74 -0.93
CA ARG A 540 -11.07 -22.63 -1.13
C ARG A 540 -11.49 -23.69 -2.13
N LYS A 541 -12.49 -24.48 -1.76
CA LYS A 541 -13.01 -25.56 -2.60
C LYS A 541 -14.33 -25.15 -3.22
N HIS A 542 -14.39 -25.20 -4.54
CA HIS A 542 -15.61 -25.10 -5.34
C HIS A 542 -15.76 -26.43 -6.10
N ASP A 543 -16.53 -27.35 -5.54
CA ASP A 543 -16.69 -28.72 -6.05
C ASP A 543 -15.35 -29.45 -6.24
N THR A 544 -14.92 -29.65 -7.48
CA THR A 544 -13.65 -30.32 -7.83
C THR A 544 -12.49 -29.34 -8.00
N ILE A 545 -12.77 -28.04 -8.00
CA ILE A 545 -11.78 -26.99 -8.21
C ILE A 545 -11.33 -26.44 -6.86
N ILE A 546 -10.02 -26.44 -6.63
CA ILE A 546 -9.39 -25.78 -5.49
C ILE A 546 -8.72 -24.50 -5.95
N GLN A 547 -9.02 -23.40 -5.26
CA GLN A 547 -8.22 -22.19 -5.27
C GLN A 547 -7.28 -22.23 -4.06
N LEU A 548 -5.98 -22.24 -4.31
CA LEU A 548 -4.93 -22.19 -3.31
C LEU A 548 -4.33 -20.78 -3.29
N THR A 549 -4.38 -20.14 -2.13
CA THR A 549 -3.63 -18.92 -1.82
C THR A 549 -2.40 -19.29 -1.02
N MET A 550 -1.24 -18.73 -1.37
CA MET A 550 0.00 -18.93 -0.62
C MET A 550 0.90 -17.71 -0.73
N ASP A 551 1.79 -17.53 0.25
CA ASP A 551 2.82 -16.53 0.19
C ASP A 551 4.14 -17.14 -0.24
N ILE A 552 4.76 -16.55 -1.24
CA ILE A 552 6.09 -16.90 -1.73
C ILE A 552 7.08 -15.90 -1.16
N VAL A 553 8.14 -16.42 -0.53
CA VAL A 553 9.25 -15.64 -0.01
C VAL A 553 10.43 -15.74 -0.98
N THR A 554 11.05 -14.61 -1.30
CA THR A 554 12.25 -14.52 -2.14
C THR A 554 13.27 -13.56 -1.54
N ASN A 555 14.52 -13.69 -1.97
CA ASN A 555 15.59 -12.80 -1.55
C ASN A 555 15.35 -11.35 -1.99
N PRO A 556 15.66 -10.36 -1.14
CA PRO A 556 15.60 -8.96 -1.51
C PRO A 556 16.77 -8.55 -2.42
N GLY A 557 16.62 -7.40 -3.08
CA GLY A 557 17.73 -6.75 -3.77
C GLY A 557 18.79 -6.24 -2.79
N LEU A 558 20.05 -6.24 -3.20
CA LEU A 558 21.14 -5.66 -2.43
C LEU A 558 20.87 -4.19 -2.12
N GLY A 559 21.08 -3.79 -0.87
CA GLY A 559 20.78 -2.44 -0.40
C GLY A 559 19.29 -2.18 -0.11
N SER A 560 18.42 -3.17 -0.29
CA SER A 560 17.02 -3.08 0.17
C SER A 560 16.96 -3.02 1.70
N THR A 561 15.96 -2.30 2.21
CA THR A 561 15.63 -2.29 3.65
C THR A 561 14.74 -3.47 4.05
N ASN A 562 14.23 -4.23 3.07
CA ASN A 562 13.43 -5.41 3.34
C ASN A 562 14.36 -6.56 3.74
N LYS A 563 13.96 -7.35 4.76
CA LYS A 563 14.67 -8.59 5.12
C LYS A 563 14.43 -9.69 4.10
N GLU A 564 13.20 -9.74 3.58
CA GLU A 564 12.71 -10.70 2.62
C GLU A 564 11.65 -10.04 1.74
N GLU A 565 11.43 -10.58 0.55
CA GLU A 565 10.38 -10.13 -0.36
C GLU A 565 9.26 -11.16 -0.37
N LYS A 566 8.02 -10.70 -0.22
CA LYS A 566 6.85 -11.56 -0.12
C LYS A 566 5.83 -11.24 -1.20
N PHE A 567 5.34 -12.29 -1.85
CA PHE A 567 4.30 -12.23 -2.87
C PHE A 567 3.17 -13.18 -2.47
N SER A 568 1.97 -12.66 -2.28
CA SER A 568 0.78 -13.50 -2.13
C SER A 568 0.31 -13.91 -3.52
N VAL A 569 0.12 -15.19 -3.77
CA VAL A 569 -0.33 -15.71 -5.08
C VAL A 569 -1.55 -16.58 -4.91
N GLN A 570 -2.40 -16.59 -5.94
CA GLN A 570 -3.55 -17.48 -6.03
C GLN A 570 -3.45 -18.34 -7.28
N VAL A 571 -3.55 -19.65 -7.08
CA VAL A 571 -3.54 -20.66 -8.14
C VAL A 571 -4.80 -21.49 -8.05
N GLN A 572 -5.30 -21.95 -9.18
CA GLN A 572 -6.48 -22.80 -9.29
C GLN A 572 -6.09 -24.14 -9.91
N TYR A 573 -6.58 -25.25 -9.35
CA TYR A 573 -6.35 -26.59 -9.89
C TYR A 573 -7.53 -27.52 -9.62
N ASP A 574 -7.64 -28.60 -10.39
CA ASP A 574 -8.68 -29.63 -10.24
C ASP A 574 -8.13 -30.82 -9.42
N ILE A 575 -8.85 -31.21 -8.37
CA ILE A 575 -8.46 -32.28 -7.44
C ILE A 575 -8.35 -33.65 -8.11
N HIS A 576 -9.13 -33.91 -9.17
CA HIS A 576 -9.18 -35.23 -9.80
C HIS A 576 -8.12 -35.41 -10.87
N LYS A 577 -7.49 -34.32 -11.31
CA LYS A 577 -6.54 -34.35 -12.44
C LYS A 577 -5.09 -34.09 -12.02
N GLY A 578 -4.86 -33.63 -10.80
CA GLY A 578 -3.51 -33.34 -10.28
C GLY A 578 -2.73 -32.31 -11.11
N LEU A 579 -1.47 -32.07 -10.75
CA LEU A 579 -0.63 -31.03 -11.38
C LEU A 579 -0.03 -31.39 -12.73
N ASN A 580 -0.04 -32.67 -13.11
CA ASN A 580 0.41 -33.10 -14.43
C ASN A 580 -0.66 -32.84 -15.52
N SER A 581 -1.78 -32.23 -15.15
CA SER A 581 -2.83 -31.84 -16.10
C SER A 581 -2.75 -30.36 -16.48
N PHE A 582 -3.08 -30.06 -17.74
CA PHE A 582 -3.17 -28.71 -18.32
C PHE A 582 -4.22 -27.80 -17.66
N HIS A 583 -4.79 -28.18 -16.51
CA HIS A 583 -5.87 -27.47 -15.83
C HIS A 583 -5.43 -26.62 -14.63
N THR A 584 -4.12 -26.53 -14.34
CA THR A 584 -3.63 -25.57 -13.34
C THR A 584 -3.58 -24.17 -13.94
N ARG A 585 -4.18 -23.19 -13.26
CA ARG A 585 -4.27 -21.80 -13.73
C ARG A 585 -3.76 -20.83 -12.67
N PHE A 586 -2.92 -19.89 -13.08
CA PHE A 586 -2.59 -18.73 -12.25
C PHE A 586 -3.77 -17.75 -12.25
N LEU A 587 -4.23 -17.34 -11.06
CA LEU A 587 -5.34 -16.40 -10.93
C LEU A 587 -4.83 -14.97 -10.74
N THR A 588 -4.05 -14.73 -9.69
CA THR A 588 -3.60 -13.38 -9.34
C THR A 588 -2.37 -13.41 -8.42
N SER A 589 -1.72 -12.26 -8.27
CA SER A 589 -0.67 -12.03 -7.27
C SER A 589 -0.78 -10.64 -6.66
N ASN A 590 -0.42 -10.53 -5.38
CA ASN A 590 -0.17 -9.27 -4.70
C ASN A 590 1.26 -9.19 -4.19
N ARG A 591 1.89 -8.02 -4.29
CA ARG A 591 3.14 -7.75 -3.59
C ARG A 591 2.83 -7.36 -2.15
N ILE A 592 3.31 -8.15 -1.19
CA ILE A 592 3.14 -7.86 0.24
C ILE A 592 4.22 -6.87 0.69
N SER A 593 5.50 -7.16 0.38
CA SER A 593 6.64 -6.36 0.83
C SER A 593 6.72 -4.97 0.16
N LYS A 594 7.35 -3.98 0.84
CA LYS A 594 7.46 -2.61 0.31
C LYS A 594 8.34 -2.59 -0.94
N TYR A 595 7.81 -2.11 -2.06
CA TYR A 595 8.51 -2.17 -3.36
C TYR A 595 8.86 -0.80 -3.97
N GLY A 596 8.31 0.31 -3.43
CA GLY A 596 8.54 1.64 -4.00
C GLY A 596 10.01 2.09 -4.07
N GLY A 597 10.90 1.49 -3.25
CA GLY A 597 12.35 1.73 -3.32
C GLY A 597 12.98 1.25 -4.63
N TYR A 598 12.44 0.20 -5.23
CA TYR A 598 12.96 -0.40 -6.48
C TYR A 598 12.78 0.49 -7.70
N ALA A 599 11.96 1.54 -7.63
CA ALA A 599 11.86 2.57 -8.67
C ALA A 599 13.20 3.21 -9.05
N LYS A 600 14.21 3.12 -8.17
CA LYS A 600 15.57 3.64 -8.41
C LYS A 600 16.40 2.76 -9.34
N CYS A 601 16.14 1.46 -9.37
CA CYS A 601 16.89 0.49 -10.17
C CYS A 601 16.06 -0.13 -11.29
N SER A 602 14.73 -0.05 -11.21
CA SER A 602 13.87 -0.53 -12.27
C SER A 602 14.03 0.32 -13.53
N ASP A 603 14.05 -0.31 -14.70
CA ASP A 603 14.08 0.38 -15.98
C ASP A 603 12.83 1.24 -16.19
N THR A 604 12.95 2.33 -16.94
CA THR A 604 11.79 3.17 -17.31
C THR A 604 10.73 2.42 -18.14
N SER A 605 11.12 1.29 -18.77
CA SER A 605 10.21 0.34 -19.42
C SER A 605 9.51 -0.61 -18.44
N GLU A 606 10.09 -0.86 -17.27
CA GLU A 606 9.52 -1.65 -16.17
C GLU A 606 8.43 -0.82 -15.48
N LYS A 607 7.27 -0.76 -16.10
CA LYS A 607 6.11 -0.02 -15.57
C LYS A 607 5.37 -0.75 -14.45
N ASP A 608 5.84 -1.93 -14.02
CA ASP A 608 5.22 -2.72 -12.96
C ASP A 608 6.19 -2.99 -11.80
N LEU A 609 6.30 -2.00 -10.91
CA LEU A 609 7.14 -2.09 -9.71
C LEU A 609 6.65 -3.15 -8.72
N HIS A 610 5.41 -3.63 -8.83
CA HIS A 610 4.88 -4.64 -7.92
C HIS A 610 5.64 -5.97 -8.07
N LEU A 611 6.12 -6.27 -9.28
CA LEU A 611 6.89 -7.47 -9.58
C LEU A 611 8.40 -7.29 -9.42
N CYS A 612 8.89 -6.05 -9.44
CA CYS A 612 10.33 -5.81 -9.51
C CYS A 612 11.05 -6.08 -8.17
N VAL A 613 12.21 -6.72 -8.28
CA VAL A 613 13.25 -6.82 -7.25
C VAL A 613 14.59 -6.59 -7.94
N CYS A 614 15.31 -5.54 -7.58
CA CYS A 614 16.61 -5.19 -8.19
C CYS A 614 17.59 -4.63 -7.15
N ASP A 615 18.89 -4.65 -7.47
CA ASP A 615 19.91 -4.13 -6.56
C ASP A 615 19.86 -2.59 -6.53
N LEU A 616 19.70 -2.02 -5.34
CA LEU A 616 19.64 -0.56 -5.11
C LEU A 616 21.03 0.07 -4.99
N ILE A 617 22.06 -0.75 -4.85
CA ILE A 617 23.46 -0.35 -4.82
C ILE A 617 24.18 -1.02 -5.98
N GLU A 618 25.01 -0.27 -6.68
CA GLU A 618 25.88 -0.85 -7.71
C GLU A 618 26.84 -1.83 -7.05
N ARG A 619 26.94 -3.04 -7.62
CA ARG A 619 28.04 -3.94 -7.27
C ARG A 619 29.34 -3.26 -7.71
N THR A 620 30.09 -2.69 -6.77
CA THR A 620 31.49 -2.34 -7.04
C THR A 620 32.18 -3.63 -7.49
N SER A 621 32.82 -3.61 -8.66
CA SER A 621 33.39 -4.77 -9.34
C SER A 621 34.63 -5.37 -8.65
N LYS A 622 34.71 -5.27 -7.31
CA LYS A 622 35.79 -5.81 -6.47
C LYS A 622 35.28 -6.39 -5.14
N SER A 623 34.15 -7.10 -5.16
CA SER A 623 33.83 -8.05 -4.10
C SER A 623 33.87 -9.46 -4.68
N SER A 624 34.95 -10.17 -4.39
CA SER A 624 35.05 -11.61 -4.55
C SER A 624 33.83 -12.27 -3.91
N LEU A 625 33.25 -13.27 -4.58
CA LEU A 625 32.28 -14.20 -3.98
C LEU A 625 32.77 -14.63 -2.59
N LEU A 626 32.16 -14.11 -1.53
CA LEU A 626 32.05 -14.86 -0.29
C LEU A 626 30.81 -15.75 -0.47
N LEU A 627 31.05 -17.00 -0.86
CA LEU A 627 30.12 -18.07 -0.58
C LEU A 627 30.06 -18.20 0.95
N THR A 628 29.04 -17.63 1.57
CA THR A 628 28.69 -17.98 2.95
C THR A 628 28.11 -19.39 2.91
N ILE A 629 28.96 -20.39 3.02
CA ILE A 629 28.54 -21.74 3.40
C ILE A 629 28.19 -21.63 4.88
N THR A 630 26.90 -21.60 5.20
CA THR A 630 26.43 -21.88 6.56
C THR A 630 26.71 -23.36 6.83
N PRO A 631 27.58 -23.72 7.78
CA PRO A 631 27.63 -25.09 8.26
C PRO A 631 26.38 -25.32 9.10
N SER A 632 25.54 -26.26 8.68
CA SER A 632 24.57 -26.87 9.57
C SER A 632 25.36 -27.56 10.70
N LEU A 633 25.36 -26.96 11.89
CA LEU A 633 25.76 -27.65 13.11
C LEU A 633 24.67 -28.67 13.45
N GLU A 634 24.82 -29.89 12.93
CA GLU A 634 24.27 -31.06 13.61
C GLU A 634 25.07 -31.26 14.90
N SER A 635 24.39 -31.13 16.04
CA SER A 635 24.92 -31.51 17.34
C SER A 635 25.14 -33.03 17.37
N VAL A 636 26.40 -33.45 17.19
CA VAL A 636 26.81 -34.82 17.49
C VAL A 636 27.29 -34.86 18.94
N ASP A 637 26.49 -35.51 19.76
CA ASP A 637 26.77 -35.88 21.14
C ASP A 637 27.89 -36.94 21.15
N LEU A 638 29.09 -36.55 21.59
CA LEU A 638 30.23 -37.47 21.78
C LEU A 638 30.45 -37.71 23.27
N LYS A 639 29.86 -38.81 23.74
CA LYS A 639 30.22 -39.45 25.01
C LYS A 639 31.67 -39.93 24.97
N SER A 640 32.42 -39.48 25.98
CA SER A 640 33.52 -40.15 26.69
C SER A 640 34.56 -40.95 25.91
N HIS A 641 35.82 -40.52 25.97
CA HIS A 641 36.86 -41.35 26.59
C HIS A 641 37.95 -40.51 27.25
N LYS A 642 38.29 -40.93 28.47
CA LYS A 642 39.35 -40.40 29.34
C LYS A 642 40.73 -40.62 28.71
N SER A 643 41.58 -39.60 28.78
CA SER A 643 42.98 -39.79 29.18
C SER A 643 43.52 -38.51 29.81
N SER A 644 43.92 -38.68 31.06
CA SER A 644 44.60 -37.77 31.97
C SER A 644 45.85 -37.11 31.38
N LEU A 645 45.99 -35.80 31.59
CA LEU A 645 47.29 -35.22 31.92
C LEU A 645 47.09 -34.05 32.88
N SER A 646 47.56 -34.26 34.10
CA SER A 646 47.63 -33.35 35.22
C SER A 646 48.76 -32.35 35.02
N ILE A 647 48.50 -31.06 35.19
CA ILE A 647 49.52 -30.10 35.62
C ILE A 647 48.93 -29.31 36.80
N THR A 648 49.58 -29.53 37.93
CA THR A 648 49.45 -28.91 39.24
C THR A 648 49.97 -27.48 39.23
N GLY A 649 49.37 -26.59 40.03
CA GLY A 649 49.91 -25.26 40.29
C GLY A 649 48.95 -24.36 41.04
N GLU A 650 49.01 -24.43 42.37
CA GLU A 650 48.32 -23.60 43.36
C GLU A 650 48.70 -22.12 43.25
N ASN A 651 47.75 -21.20 43.48
CA ASN A 651 47.68 -20.41 44.72
C ASN A 651 46.70 -19.23 44.69
N SER A 652 46.06 -19.05 45.86
CA SER A 652 45.55 -17.83 46.53
C SER A 652 44.62 -16.87 45.76
N ALA A 653 43.33 -16.77 46.11
CA ALA A 653 42.73 -16.15 47.31
C ALA A 653 42.44 -14.64 47.21
N SER A 654 41.14 -14.36 47.30
CA SER A 654 40.49 -13.26 48.04
C SER A 654 40.39 -11.84 47.44
N SER A 655 39.13 -11.48 47.20
CA SER A 655 38.45 -10.26 47.65
C SER A 655 38.79 -8.90 47.01
N LYS A 656 37.79 -8.27 46.36
CA LYS A 656 37.00 -7.18 46.95
C LYS A 656 35.85 -6.70 46.04
N LYS A 657 34.76 -6.34 46.73
CA LYS A 657 33.52 -5.68 46.30
C LYS A 657 33.75 -4.36 45.53
N LEU A 658 32.78 -4.00 44.68
CA LEU A 658 31.95 -2.75 44.70
C LEU A 658 31.01 -2.81 43.47
N SER A 659 29.70 -3.08 43.59
CA SER A 659 28.57 -2.14 43.78
C SER A 659 28.44 -0.99 42.77
N ASN A 660 27.27 -0.96 42.08
CA ASN A 660 26.45 0.14 41.55
C ASN A 660 27.15 1.47 41.22
N THR A 661 26.94 2.11 40.07
CA THR A 661 25.67 2.64 39.55
C THR A 661 25.81 3.08 38.09
N SER A 662 24.67 3.09 37.41
CA SER A 662 24.28 3.94 36.27
C SER A 662 25.12 5.19 35.99
N ASP A 663 25.39 5.44 34.70
CA ASP A 663 24.98 6.71 34.08
C ASP A 663 24.92 6.66 32.55
N LYS A 664 23.87 7.32 32.04
CA LYS A 664 23.62 7.63 30.64
C LYS A 664 24.64 8.66 30.16
N LEU A 665 25.05 8.56 28.89
CA LEU A 665 25.40 9.73 28.09
C LEU A 665 24.99 9.50 26.63
N PHE A 666 23.91 10.18 26.25
CA PHE A 666 23.63 10.58 24.88
C PHE A 666 24.63 11.67 24.49
N LEU A 667 25.20 11.58 23.29
CA LEU A 667 25.52 12.78 22.50
C LEU A 667 25.27 12.51 21.02
N ASP A 668 24.69 13.56 20.43
CA ASP A 668 24.04 13.69 19.15
C ASP A 668 25.00 14.23 18.08
N SER A 669 24.50 14.21 16.84
CA SER A 669 24.85 15.05 15.70
C SER A 669 25.99 14.61 14.75
N SER A 670 25.52 14.24 13.55
CA SER A 670 25.98 14.77 12.26
C SER A 670 27.23 15.67 12.26
N ASN A 671 28.32 15.18 11.64
CA ASN A 671 29.10 15.92 10.66
C ASN A 671 29.99 14.95 9.88
N GLY A 672 29.97 15.07 8.55
CA GLY A 672 30.91 14.36 7.70
C GLY A 672 32.31 14.95 7.85
N PHE A 673 33.31 14.08 7.94
CA PHE A 673 34.66 14.30 7.43
C PHE A 673 35.33 12.94 7.24
N GLU A 674 35.97 12.76 6.09
CA GLU A 674 36.92 11.69 5.83
C GLU A 674 37.95 11.60 6.97
N LYS A 675 38.19 10.40 7.49
CA LYS A 675 39.51 10.02 7.98
C LYS A 675 39.66 8.49 7.92
N SER A 676 40.43 8.08 6.93
CA SER A 676 41.15 6.82 6.89
C SER A 676 41.91 6.61 8.21
N ILE A 677 41.55 5.59 8.97
CA ILE A 677 42.39 5.07 10.05
C ILE A 677 42.99 3.76 9.56
N ASN A 678 44.28 3.86 9.27
CA ASN A 678 45.19 2.79 8.90
C ASN A 678 45.63 2.11 10.20
N ILE A 679 45.34 0.81 10.38
CA ILE A 679 45.93 0.02 11.46
C ILE A 679 46.79 -1.06 10.80
N SER A 680 48.07 -0.74 10.66
CA SER A 680 49.14 -1.66 10.34
C SER A 680 49.84 -2.13 11.61
N SER A 681 50.18 -3.42 11.66
CA SER A 681 51.08 -4.12 12.61
C SER A 681 50.48 -4.35 14.02
N VAL A 682 50.59 -5.51 14.68
CA VAL A 682 51.69 -6.46 14.84
C VAL A 682 51.12 -7.84 15.18
N LEU A 683 51.58 -8.92 14.51
CA LEU A 683 52.07 -10.17 15.12
C LEU A 683 52.34 -11.22 14.03
N THR A 684 53.64 -11.37 13.77
CA THR A 684 54.31 -12.44 13.04
C THR A 684 54.38 -13.71 13.87
N ASN A 685 54.18 -14.86 13.19
CA ASN A 685 54.94 -16.13 13.27
C ASN A 685 54.02 -17.35 13.29
N SER A 686 53.98 -18.10 12.19
CA SER A 686 54.67 -19.40 12.10
C SER A 686 54.41 -20.10 10.76
N ASN A 687 55.49 -20.22 9.99
CA ASN A 687 55.91 -21.33 9.13
C ASN A 687 54.84 -22.27 8.54
N LEU A 688 54.66 -22.19 7.21
CA LEU A 688 54.49 -23.38 6.37
C LEU A 688 54.97 -23.10 4.94
N THR A 689 55.96 -23.87 4.53
CA THR A 689 56.77 -23.73 3.31
C THR A 689 55.99 -24.17 2.07
N LEU A 690 55.82 -23.27 1.09
CA LEU A 690 55.30 -23.58 -0.24
C LEU A 690 56.41 -24.19 -1.12
N LYS A 691 56.27 -25.47 -1.48
CA LYS A 691 57.01 -26.04 -2.61
C LYS A 691 56.40 -25.54 -3.92
N SER A 692 57.24 -24.94 -4.74
CA SER A 692 56.95 -24.43 -6.06
C SER A 692 56.61 -25.55 -7.04
N LEU A 693 55.58 -25.35 -7.86
CA LEU A 693 55.33 -26.12 -9.08
C LEU A 693 55.36 -25.14 -10.26
N ASN A 694 56.49 -25.18 -10.97
CA ASN A 694 56.74 -24.45 -12.20
C ASN A 694 55.83 -25.01 -13.31
N VAL A 695 54.96 -24.17 -13.89
CA VAL A 695 54.34 -24.44 -15.18
C VAL A 695 54.79 -23.36 -16.16
N LYS A 696 55.57 -23.80 -17.15
CA LYS A 696 56.10 -22.99 -18.26
C LYS A 696 54.98 -22.25 -19.00
N SER A 697 55.20 -20.98 -19.28
CA SER A 697 54.38 -20.20 -20.20
C SER A 697 54.55 -20.73 -21.63
N ILE A 698 53.42 -20.98 -22.30
CA ILE A 698 53.37 -21.12 -23.76
C ILE A 698 52.57 -19.92 -24.26
N ALA A 699 53.24 -18.98 -24.92
CA ALA A 699 52.60 -17.88 -25.61
C ALA A 699 51.90 -18.41 -26.89
N PRO A 700 50.64 -18.01 -27.19
CA PRO A 700 50.02 -18.39 -28.45
C PRO A 700 50.47 -17.44 -29.58
N LYS A 701 50.96 -18.02 -30.68
CA LYS A 701 51.06 -17.35 -31.99
C LYS A 701 49.65 -17.07 -32.54
N PRO A 702 49.46 -16.01 -33.35
CA PRO A 702 48.14 -15.63 -33.85
C PRO A 702 47.68 -16.60 -34.95
N TYR A 703 46.48 -17.15 -34.82
CA TYR A 703 45.79 -17.83 -35.92
C TYR A 703 44.59 -17.01 -36.41
N ASP A 704 44.46 -17.07 -37.73
CA ASP A 704 43.65 -16.30 -38.64
C ASP A 704 42.13 -16.43 -38.40
N LEU A 705 41.44 -15.29 -38.34
CA LEU A 705 40.02 -15.14 -38.01
C LEU A 705 39.15 -15.18 -39.28
N ALA A 706 39.17 -16.28 -40.02
CA ALA A 706 38.29 -16.45 -41.18
C ALA A 706 37.92 -17.91 -41.43
N LYS A 707 37.00 -18.43 -40.61
CA LYS A 707 36.02 -19.53 -40.85
C LYS A 707 35.78 -20.27 -39.54
N LEU A 708 34.53 -20.28 -39.07
CA LEU A 708 33.86 -21.37 -38.34
C LEU A 708 32.52 -20.86 -37.80
N ARG A 709 31.46 -21.07 -38.58
CA ARG A 709 30.07 -21.18 -38.10
C ARG A 709 29.68 -22.64 -38.28
N THR A 710 29.70 -23.42 -37.21
CA THR A 710 29.06 -24.74 -37.14
C THR A 710 28.76 -25.02 -35.67
N ALA A 711 27.49 -25.27 -35.34
CA ALA A 711 27.16 -25.97 -34.10
C ALA A 711 27.77 -27.38 -34.19
N LYS A 712 28.51 -27.81 -33.17
CA LYS A 712 28.94 -29.20 -33.04
C LYS A 712 27.98 -29.90 -32.10
N GLU A 713 27.27 -30.89 -32.64
CA GLU A 713 26.53 -31.86 -31.86
C GLU A 713 27.53 -32.88 -31.29
N PHE A 714 27.49 -33.11 -29.98
CA PHE A 714 28.22 -34.21 -29.34
C PHE A 714 27.19 -35.16 -28.74
N LYS A 715 27.15 -36.40 -29.25
CA LYS A 715 26.38 -37.48 -28.64
C LYS A 715 27.30 -38.25 -27.71
N ILE A 716 26.93 -38.35 -26.44
CA ILE A 716 27.63 -39.18 -25.46
C ILE A 716 26.66 -40.27 -25.02
N GLN A 717 26.97 -41.53 -25.32
CA GLN A 717 26.24 -42.69 -24.84
C GLN A 717 26.91 -43.23 -23.58
N PHE A 718 26.14 -43.49 -22.54
CA PHE A 718 26.61 -44.17 -21.33
C PHE A 718 26.10 -45.61 -21.31
N ASN A 719 27.01 -46.57 -21.12
CA ASN A 719 26.66 -47.97 -20.93
C ASN A 719 26.38 -48.24 -19.44
N HIS A 720 25.25 -48.89 -19.15
CA HIS A 720 24.76 -49.23 -17.81
C HIS A 720 25.80 -49.98 -16.94
N LYS A 721 26.74 -50.71 -17.54
CA LYS A 721 27.80 -51.44 -16.80
C LYS A 721 28.91 -50.54 -16.21
N GLU A 722 29.29 -49.44 -16.86
CA GLU A 722 30.33 -48.53 -16.33
C GLU A 722 29.81 -47.63 -15.20
N MET A 723 28.53 -47.28 -15.25
CA MET A 723 27.90 -46.46 -14.21
C MET A 723 27.76 -47.24 -12.89
N ILE A 724 27.40 -48.54 -12.96
CA ILE A 724 27.32 -49.41 -11.78
C ILE A 724 28.70 -49.64 -11.15
N SER A 725 29.79 -49.74 -11.93
CA SER A 725 31.13 -49.94 -11.37
C SER A 725 31.62 -48.71 -10.58
N LYS A 726 31.25 -47.49 -11.01
CA LYS A 726 31.58 -46.26 -10.26
C LYS A 726 30.67 -46.05 -9.04
N ILE A 727 29.39 -46.41 -9.14
CA ILE A 727 28.45 -46.38 -8.01
C ILE A 727 28.88 -47.36 -6.90
N MET A 728 29.35 -48.56 -7.25
CA MET A 728 29.80 -49.56 -6.27
C MET A 728 31.11 -49.20 -5.56
N ILE A 729 31.96 -48.37 -6.17
CA ILE A 729 33.20 -47.89 -5.53
C ILE A 729 32.89 -46.83 -4.46
N ASP A 730 31.84 -46.01 -4.65
CA ASP A 730 31.44 -44.97 -3.67
C ASP A 730 30.49 -45.47 -2.58
N ILE A 731 29.64 -46.48 -2.86
CA ILE A 731 28.76 -47.09 -1.85
C ILE A 731 29.56 -47.86 -0.78
N ASN A 732 30.71 -48.44 -1.12
CA ASN A 732 31.56 -49.14 -0.13
C ASN A 732 32.30 -48.19 0.84
N LYS A 733 32.28 -46.87 0.60
CA LYS A 733 32.86 -45.86 1.53
C LYS A 733 31.84 -45.22 2.47
N THR A 734 30.56 -45.54 2.34
CA THR A 734 29.49 -45.01 3.23
C THR A 734 28.55 -46.13 3.65
N LYS A 735 29.05 -47.09 4.43
CA LYS A 735 28.17 -47.96 5.22
C LYS A 735 27.62 -47.17 6.40
N GLY A 736 26.38 -46.73 6.28
CA GLY A 736 25.56 -46.24 7.39
C GLY A 736 24.83 -44.94 7.13
N ASN A 737 23.87 -44.93 6.20
CA ASN A 737 22.55 -44.28 6.29
C ASN A 737 21.91 -44.24 4.89
N GLU A 738 20.76 -44.90 4.76
CA GLU A 738 19.95 -44.91 3.55
C GLU A 738 19.37 -43.51 3.29
N ARG A 739 19.91 -42.80 2.30
CA ARG A 739 19.21 -41.75 1.55
C ARG A 739 19.31 -42.11 0.07
N GLU A 740 18.17 -42.27 -0.60
CA GLU A 740 18.13 -42.35 -2.06
C GLU A 740 18.63 -41.00 -2.64
N ILE A 741 19.73 -41.05 -3.38
CA ILE A 741 20.29 -39.89 -4.09
C ILE A 741 19.72 -39.91 -5.52
N HIS A 742 19.08 -38.82 -5.94
CA HIS A 742 18.47 -38.71 -7.26
C HIS A 742 19.55 -38.57 -8.37
N PRO A 743 19.44 -39.26 -9.52
CA PRO A 743 20.49 -39.28 -10.56
C PRO A 743 20.89 -37.91 -11.16
N LEU A 744 20.03 -36.90 -11.06
CA LEU A 744 20.28 -35.54 -11.56
C LEU A 744 21.35 -34.78 -10.75
N ASP A 745 21.50 -35.09 -9.46
CA ASP A 745 22.47 -34.41 -8.59
C ASP A 745 23.93 -34.83 -8.88
N LEU A 746 24.12 -36.05 -9.39
CA LEU A 746 25.42 -36.58 -9.83
C LEU A 746 25.87 -36.00 -11.18
N ILE A 747 24.93 -35.64 -12.05
CA ILE A 747 25.21 -35.02 -13.36
C ILE A 747 25.65 -33.57 -13.18
N GLN A 748 25.07 -32.83 -12.24
CA GLN A 748 25.53 -31.47 -11.93
C GLN A 748 26.96 -31.43 -11.38
N ARG A 749 27.36 -32.39 -10.54
CA ARG A 749 28.69 -32.40 -9.92
C ARG A 749 29.84 -32.69 -10.88
N SER A 750 29.63 -33.51 -11.91
CA SER A 750 30.70 -33.94 -12.83
C SER A 750 31.04 -32.92 -13.92
N VAL A 751 30.16 -31.95 -14.21
CA VAL A 751 30.35 -30.97 -15.30
C VAL A 751 31.01 -29.66 -14.82
N PHE A 752 30.93 -29.34 -13.52
CA PHE A 752 31.43 -28.05 -12.98
C PHE A 752 32.94 -27.98 -12.72
N GLU A 753 33.71 -29.05 -12.95
CA GLU A 753 35.18 -28.99 -12.79
C GLU A 753 35.93 -28.30 -13.95
N ARG A 754 35.26 -27.92 -15.05
CA ARG A 754 35.92 -27.20 -16.15
C ARG A 754 35.61 -25.69 -16.13
N LYS A 755 36.66 -24.92 -15.81
CA LYS A 755 36.70 -23.45 -15.85
C LYS A 755 36.45 -22.93 -17.27
N THR A 756 35.21 -22.59 -17.64
CA THR A 756 34.88 -21.56 -18.65
C THR A 756 33.39 -21.21 -18.58
N PRO A 757 33.00 -19.92 -18.68
CA PRO A 757 31.60 -19.52 -18.59
C PRO A 757 30.95 -19.65 -19.98
N VAL A 758 30.15 -20.69 -20.18
CA VAL A 758 29.24 -20.82 -21.33
C VAL A 758 27.83 -21.04 -20.78
N SER A 759 26.87 -20.27 -21.28
CA SER A 759 25.44 -20.49 -21.01
C SER A 759 25.02 -21.77 -21.72
N THR A 760 24.69 -22.80 -20.93
CA THR A 760 24.18 -24.09 -21.42
C THR A 760 22.70 -24.18 -21.08
N THR A 761 21.85 -24.43 -22.08
CA THR A 761 20.43 -24.73 -21.88
C THR A 761 20.25 -26.21 -22.17
N PHE A 762 19.62 -26.94 -21.25
CA PHE A 762 19.33 -28.37 -21.40
C PHE A 762 17.88 -28.53 -21.84
N GLU A 763 17.64 -29.33 -22.87
CA GLU A 763 16.30 -29.71 -23.30
C GLU A 763 16.25 -31.24 -23.33
N VAL A 764 15.44 -31.84 -22.45
CA VAL A 764 15.22 -33.29 -22.43
C VAL A 764 14.07 -33.59 -23.38
N ILE A 765 14.41 -34.10 -24.57
CA ILE A 765 13.44 -34.43 -25.59
C ILE A 765 13.27 -35.95 -25.55
N ASN A 766 12.15 -36.39 -24.97
CA ASN A 766 11.63 -37.77 -24.90
C ASN A 766 12.08 -38.67 -23.74
N TYR A 767 11.09 -39.30 -23.11
CA TYR A 767 11.23 -40.38 -22.12
C TYR A 767 10.58 -41.63 -22.71
N SER A 768 11.32 -42.73 -22.86
CA SER A 768 10.73 -44.03 -23.18
C SER A 768 11.11 -45.02 -22.08
N HIS A 769 10.14 -45.85 -21.67
CA HIS A 769 10.24 -46.71 -20.49
C HIS A 769 11.24 -47.89 -20.60
N ASN A 770 12.10 -47.94 -21.62
CA ASN A 770 13.14 -48.96 -21.71
C ASN A 770 14.52 -48.36 -22.04
N GLN A 771 15.34 -48.23 -20.99
CA GLN A 771 16.81 -48.36 -20.96
C GLN A 771 17.62 -47.73 -22.11
N THR A 772 17.58 -46.41 -22.28
CA THR A 772 18.73 -45.55 -22.66
C THR A 772 18.34 -44.08 -22.57
N PHE A 773 19.25 -43.22 -22.11
CA PHE A 773 19.06 -41.76 -22.09
C PHE A 773 19.88 -41.14 -23.22
N GLU A 774 19.25 -40.31 -24.06
CA GLU A 774 19.94 -39.50 -25.06
C GLU A 774 19.85 -38.03 -24.63
N VAL A 775 20.99 -37.38 -24.40
CA VAL A 775 21.07 -35.97 -24.00
C VAL A 775 21.74 -35.19 -25.11
N THR A 776 21.00 -34.27 -25.75
CA THR A 776 21.54 -33.37 -26.78
C THR A 776 21.89 -32.03 -26.13
N ILE A 777 23.16 -31.62 -26.25
CA ILE A 777 23.66 -30.36 -25.68
C ILE A 777 23.93 -29.37 -26.81
N LEU A 778 23.21 -28.24 -26.83
CA LEU A 778 23.40 -27.16 -27.79
C LEU A 778 24.17 -26.00 -27.16
N PHE A 779 25.28 -25.59 -27.79
CA PHE A 779 26.09 -24.45 -27.37
C PHE A 779 25.80 -23.22 -28.25
N TYR A 780 25.34 -22.11 -27.63
CA TYR A 780 25.18 -20.83 -28.31
C TYR A 780 26.30 -19.85 -27.93
N GLY A 781 27.08 -19.39 -28.92
CA GLY A 781 28.09 -18.33 -28.73
C GLY A 781 27.53 -16.94 -29.05
N ARG A 782 27.61 -15.98 -28.11
CA ARG A 782 27.41 -14.54 -28.39
C ARG A 782 28.68 -13.92 -28.98
N LYS A 783 28.59 -13.18 -30.09
CA LYS A 783 29.59 -12.17 -30.47
C LYS A 783 29.14 -10.79 -29.99
N GLN A 784 29.99 -10.12 -29.21
CA GLN A 784 29.92 -8.66 -29.01
C GLN A 784 30.35 -7.96 -30.31
N ALA A 785 29.55 -7.04 -30.83
CA ALA A 785 29.97 -6.10 -31.86
C ALA A 785 30.28 -4.75 -31.20
N LYS A 786 31.55 -4.34 -31.22
CA LYS A 786 31.96 -2.94 -31.00
C LYS A 786 31.54 -2.14 -32.23
N LEU A 787 30.60 -1.21 -32.08
CA LEU A 787 30.35 -0.17 -33.08
C LEU A 787 31.47 0.87 -32.99
N MET A 788 32.33 0.94 -34.02
CA MET A 788 33.13 2.12 -34.28
C MET A 788 32.28 3.21 -34.95
N ASN A 789 32.51 4.45 -34.54
CA ASN A 789 31.92 5.68 -35.05
C ASN A 789 31.89 5.77 -36.58
N THR A 790 30.71 6.05 -37.15
CA THR A 790 30.58 6.83 -38.40
C THR A 790 29.45 7.86 -38.25
N ARG A 791 29.72 9.09 -38.67
CA ARG A 791 28.84 10.28 -38.63
C ARG A 791 27.69 10.19 -39.64
N PRO A 792 26.61 10.99 -39.49
CA PRO A 792 25.35 10.80 -40.21
C PRO A 792 25.32 11.54 -41.56
N CYS A 793 24.80 10.89 -42.59
CA CYS A 793 24.27 11.57 -43.78
C CYS A 793 22.75 11.62 -43.70
N LYS A 794 22.20 12.85 -43.75
CA LYS A 794 20.78 13.16 -43.94
C LYS A 794 20.37 12.87 -45.39
N GLY A 795 19.11 12.45 -45.61
CA GLY A 795 18.44 12.70 -46.89
C GLY A 795 17.33 11.72 -47.31
N VAL A 796 16.07 12.08 -47.02
CA VAL A 796 14.88 12.07 -47.91
C VAL A 796 14.35 10.76 -48.57
N ALA A 797 13.00 10.66 -48.52
CA ALA A 797 12.05 9.93 -49.38
C ALA A 797 11.63 8.47 -49.06
N LYS A 798 10.33 8.33 -48.73
CA LYS A 798 9.44 7.20 -49.12
C LYS A 798 9.23 7.26 -50.66
N PRO A 799 8.82 6.20 -51.42
CA PRO A 799 7.78 5.23 -51.04
C PRO A 799 7.78 3.81 -51.71
N LYS A 800 6.75 3.01 -51.37
CA LYS A 800 5.99 2.02 -52.19
C LYS A 800 6.59 0.64 -52.61
N SER A 801 5.81 -0.39 -52.21
CA SER A 801 5.34 -1.59 -52.95
C SER A 801 6.26 -2.75 -53.39
N MET A 802 5.81 -3.95 -53.01
CA MET A 802 5.65 -5.20 -53.77
C MET A 802 6.83 -6.13 -54.12
N ARG A 803 6.50 -7.42 -53.86
CA ARG A 803 6.75 -8.65 -54.62
C ARG A 803 7.99 -9.51 -54.35
N TYR A 804 7.65 -10.77 -54.10
CA TYR A 804 8.46 -11.98 -54.16
C TYR A 804 9.22 -12.09 -55.48
N LEU A 805 10.47 -12.56 -55.39
CA LEU A 805 11.18 -13.24 -56.47
C LEU A 805 12.15 -14.24 -55.86
N CYS A 806 11.80 -15.52 -55.98
CA CYS A 806 12.74 -16.62 -55.89
C CYS A 806 13.48 -16.71 -57.23
N THR A 807 14.81 -16.76 -57.20
CA THR A 807 15.59 -17.42 -58.25
C THR A 807 16.71 -18.24 -57.63
N THR A 808 16.77 -19.46 -58.12
CA THR A 808 17.62 -20.60 -57.78
C THR A 808 19.09 -20.40 -58.19
N GLY A 809 20.01 -20.87 -57.35
CA GLY A 809 21.42 -21.08 -57.68
C GLY A 809 21.92 -22.36 -57.00
N LYS A 810 22.35 -23.31 -57.83
CA LYS A 810 22.61 -24.73 -57.56
C LYS A 810 23.78 -24.99 -56.59
N GLY A 811 23.66 -26.09 -55.83
CA GLY A 811 24.81 -26.91 -55.43
C GLY A 811 24.68 -27.61 -54.07
N ILE A 812 24.64 -28.96 -54.11
CA ILE A 812 25.02 -29.95 -53.07
C ILE A 812 23.84 -30.57 -52.27
N PRO A 813 23.83 -31.92 -52.04
CA PRO A 813 22.64 -32.76 -52.22
C PRO A 813 21.83 -33.11 -50.97
N ASN A 814 20.53 -33.35 -51.23
CA ASN A 814 19.54 -34.20 -50.56
C ASN A 814 19.76 -34.66 -49.11
N TYR A 815 19.00 -34.06 -48.19
CA TYR A 815 18.38 -34.79 -47.06
C TYR A 815 16.88 -34.48 -47.03
N LYS A 816 16.07 -35.55 -47.11
CA LYS A 816 14.60 -35.51 -46.96
C LYS A 816 14.24 -35.08 -45.54
N VAL A 817 13.46 -34.00 -45.42
CA VAL A 817 12.79 -33.62 -44.17
C VAL A 817 11.37 -34.18 -44.22
N ASN A 818 11.07 -35.18 -43.38
CA ASN A 818 9.70 -35.57 -43.09
C ASN A 818 9.16 -34.67 -41.99
N VAL A 819 8.25 -33.76 -42.35
CA VAL A 819 7.41 -33.03 -41.40
C VAL A 819 6.15 -33.87 -41.17
N LYS A 820 5.93 -34.33 -39.94
CA LYS A 820 4.61 -34.76 -39.49
C LYS A 820 4.04 -33.67 -38.59
N THR A 821 3.06 -32.95 -39.13
CA THR A 821 2.08 -32.18 -38.35
C THR A 821 1.16 -33.15 -37.63
N PHE A 822 0.85 -32.87 -36.37
CA PHE A 822 -0.34 -33.40 -35.69
C PHE A 822 -1.20 -32.22 -35.23
N HIS A 823 -2.50 -32.34 -35.51
CA HIS A 823 -3.58 -31.44 -35.12
C HIS A 823 -3.82 -31.45 -33.61
#